data_AF-A0A7K0G9Z1-F1
#
_entry.id   AF-A0A7K0G9Z1-F1
#
_cell.length_a   1.000
_cell.length_b   1.000
_cell.length_c   1.000
_cell.angle_alpha   90.00
_cell.angle_beta   90.00
_cell.angle_gamma   90.00
#
_symmetry.space_group_name_H-M   'P 1'
#
loop_
_entity.id
_entity.type
_entity.pdbx_description
1 polymer ?
#
loop_
_entity_poly.entity_id
_entity_poly.type
_entity_poly.pdbx_seq_one_letter_code
_entity_poly.pdbx_strand_id
1 'polypeptide(L)'
;MNDVKRVYRFGTDAAGNDVTEGRASMNYVLGGKGANLAEMCRIGLPVPGGFTITCQTCTDYTGAGDTWPEGALDEIADAVQDLEARMGKRLGDPTDPLLVSVRSGAPFSMPGMMDTVLNLGLTDASAQGLITQTADEHFVWDSYRRFIQMFSNVVMGIDADLFENALTEKRLMAGVRTDSELSASTLHELVEEFKQIFCTHVDPEAHPELMQDGRVVFPQDPKVQLKLAIEAVFGSWMNERASIYRKQHGISDSLGTAVNVQAMAYGNKGESSATGVAFTRNPATGERERYGDFLVNAQGEDVVAGIRNTQPIQDMATYPALAQAAEDLERIFVILENHYHDMCDIEFTIEQGKLWMLQTRSGKRTARAALRIAIEMVEEGLIDRETAVKRIDPSQLDQLLHPQLDTTASFEVLARGLNASPGAAVGEIVFSSDDAVKRSSEGHPVILVRWETNPDDLKGMVAAEGILTSHGGKTSHAAVIARGMGTPCVCGVEAFHIDAKAKEVRIDGSDVVLHEGDLISIDGGEGIVVLGAMPLTRAELTGDLEMVLGWADEIRLQEGSSHPYHVRVNADNPEDASLALDFGAEAIGLCRTEHMFLGERKNIIQTYILSEEAQERSRALEELLQVQTSDFVEMFRTMDRRDVVVRLIDPPLHEFLDDPRELAVALARREAEGAPQDELSLLRARLRRIDAMAESNPMLGLRGVRLSFAFPDLPLMQVRAIATAAATLIRDEGLSPRPEIMVPLVSVASEHIQMRSIAERVIHEVESAFGVALDIPIGTMLELPRACLTADEIAPHADFFCFGTNDLTQTTFGFSRDDAEAKFIPAYLHQKLLTANPFETIDSAVLEFVRMAVSKARAAHPGMTFGVCGEHGGDPASISQLFNIAGVDYVSCSPYRVPVARLAAAHAKLAIR
;
A
#
# COMPACT_ATOMS: atom_id res chain seq x y z
N MET A 1 -26.23 -10.01 36.59
CA MET A 1 -26.34 -8.81 35.75
C MET A 1 -24.94 -8.24 35.73
N ASN A 2 -24.21 -8.45 34.63
CA ASN A 2 -22.83 -7.97 34.55
C ASN A 2 -22.86 -6.46 34.39
N ASP A 3 -22.21 -5.77 35.32
CA ASP A 3 -22.07 -4.32 35.41
C ASP A 3 -21.09 -3.87 34.30
N VAL A 4 -21.56 -3.82 33.06
CA VAL A 4 -20.74 -3.41 31.91
C VAL A 4 -20.73 -1.89 31.84
N LYS A 5 -19.60 -1.27 32.16
CA LYS A 5 -19.39 0.17 32.05
C LYS A 5 -19.33 0.61 30.57
N ARG A 6 -20.19 1.56 30.17
CA ARG A 6 -20.36 2.01 28.78
C ARG A 6 -19.92 3.46 28.54
N VAL A 7 -19.74 4.24 29.59
CA VAL A 7 -19.35 5.64 29.50
C VAL A 7 -18.11 5.90 30.34
N TYR A 8 -17.13 6.61 29.75
CA TYR A 8 -15.87 6.97 30.40
C TYR A 8 -15.67 8.47 30.36
N ARG A 9 -15.49 9.09 31.53
CA ARG A 9 -15.32 10.53 31.67
C ARG A 9 -13.87 10.95 31.40
N PHE A 10 -13.68 12.17 30.90
CA PHE A 10 -12.36 12.81 30.77
C PHE A 10 -12.43 14.32 31.06
N GLY A 11 -11.28 14.86 31.45
CA GLY A 11 -11.08 16.27 31.81
C GLY A 11 -10.96 16.49 33.31
N THR A 12 -11.10 17.75 33.72
CA THR A 12 -10.96 18.17 35.12
C THR A 12 -12.30 18.45 35.79
N ASP A 13 -12.35 18.35 37.11
CA ASP A 13 -13.46 18.82 37.94
C ASP A 13 -13.41 20.35 38.13
N ALA A 14 -14.42 20.91 38.81
CA ALA A 14 -14.50 22.35 39.09
C ALA A 14 -13.35 22.89 39.98
N ALA A 15 -12.63 22.01 40.68
CA ALA A 15 -11.45 22.35 41.48
C ALA A 15 -10.14 22.17 40.71
N GLY A 16 -10.19 21.73 39.45
CA GLY A 16 -9.03 21.49 38.59
C GLY A 16 -8.37 20.13 38.78
N ASN A 17 -8.97 19.20 39.52
CA ASN A 17 -8.44 17.84 39.65
C ASN A 17 -8.80 17.00 38.43
N ASP A 18 -7.88 16.16 37.96
CA ASP A 18 -8.14 15.20 36.88
C ASP A 18 -9.13 14.12 37.36
N VAL A 19 -10.24 13.96 36.63
CA VAL A 19 -11.28 12.94 36.88
C VAL A 19 -11.35 11.92 35.74
N THR A 20 -10.31 11.84 34.91
CA THR A 20 -10.29 11.00 33.73
C THR A 20 -10.24 9.51 34.06
N GLU A 21 -11.15 8.74 33.46
CA GLU A 21 -11.32 7.31 33.70
C GLU A 21 -10.67 6.42 32.64
N GLY A 22 -10.48 6.95 31.43
CA GLY A 22 -9.85 6.27 30.30
C GLY A 22 -8.31 6.39 30.27
N ARG A 23 -7.67 5.76 29.28
CA ARG A 23 -6.23 5.88 28.97
C ARG A 23 -5.92 5.44 27.54
N ALA A 24 -4.72 5.74 27.02
CA ALA A 24 -4.31 5.39 25.65
C ALA A 24 -4.46 3.89 25.31
N SER A 25 -4.22 2.98 26.27
CA SER A 25 -4.30 1.53 26.05
C SER A 25 -5.72 0.99 25.86
N MET A 26 -6.76 1.83 25.98
CA MET A 26 -8.17 1.44 25.86
C MET A 26 -8.75 1.74 24.47
N ASN A 27 -7.91 1.79 23.43
CA ASN A 27 -8.31 2.12 22.05
C ASN A 27 -9.43 1.23 21.48
N TYR A 28 -9.48 -0.07 21.81
CA TYR A 28 -10.56 -0.98 21.38
C TYR A 28 -11.87 -0.79 22.14
N VAL A 29 -11.87 0.01 23.21
CA VAL A 29 -13.04 0.32 24.04
C VAL A 29 -13.53 1.74 23.77
N LEU A 30 -12.61 2.71 23.74
CA LEU A 30 -12.90 4.15 23.63
C LEU A 30 -12.69 4.70 22.21
N GLY A 31 -12.27 3.86 21.26
CA GLY A 31 -11.71 4.31 20.00
C GLY A 31 -10.36 5.00 20.17
N GLY A 32 -9.67 5.25 19.05
CA GLY A 32 -8.39 5.97 19.06
C GLY A 32 -8.55 7.40 19.59
N LYS A 33 -9.63 8.10 19.20
CA LYS A 33 -9.89 9.49 19.63
C LYS A 33 -10.19 9.59 21.13
N GLY A 34 -11.09 8.77 21.65
CA GLY A 34 -11.45 8.79 23.08
C GLY A 34 -10.29 8.37 23.98
N ALA A 35 -9.52 7.37 23.55
CA ALA A 35 -8.30 6.95 24.26
C ALA A 35 -7.26 8.08 24.31
N ASN A 36 -7.05 8.81 23.22
CA ASN A 36 -6.11 9.94 23.19
C ASN A 36 -6.63 11.17 23.95
N LEU A 37 -7.92 11.47 23.91
CA LEU A 37 -8.52 12.52 24.75
C LEU A 37 -8.29 12.26 26.23
N ALA A 38 -8.52 11.01 26.67
CA ALA A 38 -8.25 10.60 28.03
C ALA A 38 -6.76 10.72 28.38
N GLU A 39 -5.87 10.25 27.50
CA GLU A 39 -4.42 10.34 27.73
C GLU A 39 -3.94 11.80 27.85
N MET A 40 -4.40 12.68 26.97
CA MET A 40 -4.08 14.11 27.02
C MET A 40 -4.50 14.75 28.36
N CYS A 41 -5.67 14.40 28.90
CA CYS A 41 -6.10 14.89 30.21
C CYS A 41 -5.15 14.42 31.32
N ARG A 42 -4.77 13.14 31.29
CA ARG A 42 -3.91 12.52 32.32
C ARG A 42 -2.50 13.08 32.36
N ILE A 43 -1.97 13.51 31.22
CA ILE A 43 -0.66 14.17 31.13
C ILE A 43 -0.73 15.68 31.37
N GLY A 44 -1.92 16.19 31.75
CA GLY A 44 -2.11 17.58 32.18
C GLY A 44 -2.32 18.58 31.06
N LEU A 45 -2.72 18.15 29.86
CA LEU A 45 -3.04 19.07 28.77
C LEU A 45 -4.41 19.72 28.97
N PRO A 46 -4.60 20.96 28.48
CA PRO A 46 -5.88 21.67 28.61
C PRO A 46 -6.89 21.11 27.60
N VAL A 47 -7.54 20.00 27.95
CA VAL A 47 -8.59 19.38 27.11
C VAL A 47 -9.97 19.81 27.62
N PRO A 48 -10.90 20.25 26.75
CA PRO A 48 -12.28 20.50 27.15
C PRO A 48 -12.92 19.23 27.72
N GLY A 49 -13.61 19.35 28.87
CA GLY A 49 -14.20 18.22 29.56
C GLY A 49 -15.26 17.49 28.73
N GLY A 50 -15.38 16.18 28.94
CA GLY A 50 -16.33 15.36 28.18
C GLY A 50 -16.43 13.94 28.69
N PHE A 51 -17.00 13.07 27.86
CA PHE A 51 -17.08 11.63 28.06
C PHE A 51 -17.11 10.87 26.72
N THR A 52 -16.72 9.60 26.77
CA THR A 52 -16.72 8.68 25.62
C THR A 52 -17.67 7.52 25.87
N ILE A 53 -18.56 7.25 24.92
CA ILE A 53 -19.42 6.07 24.86
C ILE A 53 -18.68 4.97 24.09
N THR A 54 -18.62 3.76 24.64
CA THR A 54 -17.74 2.69 24.14
C THR A 54 -18.12 2.15 22.76
N CYS A 55 -17.12 1.61 22.04
CA CYS A 55 -17.33 0.85 20.80
C CYS A 55 -18.27 -0.34 21.01
N GLN A 56 -18.19 -1.00 22.17
CA GLN A 56 -19.07 -2.13 22.50
C GLN A 56 -20.54 -1.70 22.58
N THR A 57 -20.83 -0.48 23.03
CA THR A 57 -22.20 0.06 23.05
C THR A 57 -22.75 0.21 21.63
N CYS A 58 -21.92 0.62 20.67
CA CYS A 58 -22.29 0.64 19.25
C CYS A 58 -22.62 -0.76 18.73
N THR A 59 -21.78 -1.74 19.03
CA THR A 59 -21.99 -3.13 18.62
C THR A 59 -23.26 -3.73 19.22
N ASP A 60 -23.51 -3.49 20.50
CA ASP A 60 -24.72 -3.96 21.19
C ASP A 60 -25.98 -3.29 20.62
N TYR A 61 -25.95 -1.98 20.35
CA TYR A 61 -27.06 -1.23 19.76
C TYR A 61 -27.42 -1.74 18.37
N THR A 62 -26.42 -1.81 17.48
CA THR A 62 -26.61 -2.27 16.09
C THR A 62 -26.97 -3.76 16.02
N GLY A 63 -26.34 -4.60 16.85
CA GLY A 63 -26.64 -6.02 16.94
C GLY A 63 -28.05 -6.34 17.45
N ALA A 64 -28.67 -5.42 18.19
CA ALA A 64 -30.04 -5.50 18.68
C ALA A 64 -31.08 -4.90 17.71
N GLY A 65 -30.70 -4.58 16.47
CA GLY A 65 -31.59 -3.94 15.49
C GLY A 65 -31.90 -2.49 15.88
N ASP A 66 -30.85 -1.73 16.17
CA ASP A 66 -30.90 -0.31 16.54
C ASP A 66 -31.74 -0.04 17.81
N THR A 67 -31.63 -0.95 18.77
CA THR A 67 -32.31 -0.87 20.07
C THR A 67 -31.30 -0.62 21.17
N TRP A 68 -31.57 0.39 22.01
CA TRP A 68 -30.71 0.74 23.13
C TRP A 68 -30.57 -0.40 24.15
N PRO A 69 -29.33 -0.76 24.54
CA PRO A 69 -29.10 -1.69 25.64
C PRO A 69 -29.69 -1.17 26.96
N GLU A 70 -30.18 -2.08 27.80
CA GLU A 70 -30.74 -1.73 29.12
C GLU A 70 -29.73 -0.92 29.95
N GLY A 71 -30.16 0.23 30.48
CA GLY A 71 -29.35 1.15 31.31
C GLY A 71 -28.37 2.05 30.55
N ALA A 72 -28.18 1.89 29.23
CA ALA A 72 -27.22 2.70 28.48
C ALA A 72 -27.59 4.19 28.43
N LEU A 73 -28.87 4.50 28.21
CA LEU A 73 -29.36 5.89 28.19
C LEU A 73 -29.29 6.56 29.57
N ASP A 74 -29.48 5.80 30.65
CA ASP A 74 -29.35 6.30 32.01
C ASP A 74 -27.89 6.66 32.33
N GLU A 75 -26.93 5.80 31.94
CA GLU A 75 -25.49 6.05 32.12
C GLU A 75 -25.02 7.28 31.32
N ILE A 76 -25.55 7.49 30.11
CA ILE A 76 -25.30 8.69 29.30
C ILE A 76 -25.89 9.93 29.99
N ALA A 77 -27.12 9.85 30.51
CA ALA A 77 -27.76 10.95 31.22
C ALA A 77 -26.99 11.35 32.49
N ASP A 78 -26.46 10.38 33.23
CA ASP A 78 -25.59 10.62 34.39
C ASP A 78 -24.27 11.29 34.00
N ALA A 79 -23.68 10.90 32.87
CA ALA A 79 -22.45 11.51 32.36
C ALA A 79 -22.68 12.96 31.88
N VAL A 80 -23.86 13.26 31.30
CA VAL A 80 -24.25 14.64 30.96
C VAL A 80 -24.39 15.49 32.23
N GLN A 81 -25.08 15.00 33.25
CA GLN A 81 -25.24 15.74 34.52
C GLN A 81 -23.89 16.00 35.22
N ASP A 82 -22.99 15.01 35.18
CA ASP A 82 -21.61 15.17 35.66
C ASP A 82 -20.86 16.26 34.87
N LEU A 83 -20.95 16.24 33.54
CA LEU A 83 -20.32 17.26 32.70
C LEU A 83 -20.88 18.65 32.99
N GLU A 84 -22.21 18.80 33.12
CA GLU A 84 -22.86 20.06 33.50
C GLU A 84 -22.34 20.58 34.85
N ALA A 85 -22.21 19.70 35.84
CA ALA A 85 -21.70 20.05 37.16
C ALA A 85 -20.23 20.50 37.11
N ARG A 86 -19.38 19.84 36.32
CA ARG A 86 -17.96 20.19 36.15
C ARG A 86 -17.77 21.50 35.40
N MET A 87 -18.58 21.74 34.37
CA MET A 87 -18.51 22.95 33.56
C MET A 87 -19.23 24.15 34.21
N GLY A 88 -20.07 23.91 35.22
CA GLY A 88 -20.89 24.95 35.87
C GLY A 88 -22.00 25.51 34.96
N LYS A 89 -22.34 24.80 33.88
CA LYS A 89 -23.29 25.20 32.82
C LYS A 89 -24.25 24.05 32.53
N ARG A 90 -25.42 24.35 31.98
CA ARG A 90 -26.42 23.33 31.62
C ARG A 90 -26.64 23.26 30.11
N LEU A 91 -26.84 22.05 29.59
CA LEU A 91 -27.05 21.81 28.17
C LEU A 91 -28.36 22.49 27.72
N GLY A 92 -28.23 23.45 26.80
CA GLY A 92 -29.35 24.28 26.31
C GLY A 92 -29.96 25.24 27.33
N ASP A 93 -29.20 25.66 28.35
CA ASP A 93 -29.64 26.70 29.29
C ASP A 93 -29.99 28.02 28.56
N PRO A 94 -31.10 28.70 28.91
CA PRO A 94 -31.50 29.95 28.28
C PRO A 94 -30.67 31.17 28.69
N THR A 95 -29.71 31.02 29.61
CA THR A 95 -28.89 32.12 30.15
C THR A 95 -27.39 31.92 29.98
N ASP A 96 -26.85 30.73 30.27
CA ASP A 96 -25.45 30.38 30.01
C ASP A 96 -25.33 28.92 29.53
N PRO A 97 -25.57 28.66 28.23
CA PRO A 97 -25.64 27.30 27.74
C PRO A 97 -24.28 26.60 27.73
N LEU A 98 -24.28 25.35 28.19
CA LEU A 98 -23.29 24.38 27.79
C LEU A 98 -23.64 23.93 26.36
N LEU A 99 -22.64 23.92 25.49
CA LEU A 99 -22.74 23.37 24.15
C LEU A 99 -21.67 22.28 24.00
N VAL A 100 -21.99 21.23 23.25
CA VAL A 100 -21.10 20.07 23.08
C VAL A 100 -20.87 19.75 21.61
N SER A 101 -19.74 19.10 21.33
CA SER A 101 -19.49 18.39 20.08
C SER A 101 -19.71 16.89 20.28
N VAL A 102 -20.20 16.22 19.24
CA VAL A 102 -20.36 14.77 19.17
C VAL A 102 -19.49 14.26 18.04
N ARG A 103 -18.43 13.52 18.38
CA ARG A 103 -17.39 13.09 17.43
C ARG A 103 -17.24 11.57 17.49
N SER A 104 -17.34 10.93 16.33
CA SER A 104 -17.02 9.52 16.14
C SER A 104 -15.54 9.19 16.45
N GLY A 105 -15.27 7.94 16.80
CA GLY A 105 -13.92 7.44 17.04
C GLY A 105 -13.84 5.92 17.02
N ALA A 106 -13.38 5.34 15.90
CA ALA A 106 -13.10 3.91 15.81
C ALA A 106 -11.73 3.56 16.42
N PRO A 107 -11.45 2.28 16.74
CA PRO A 107 -10.13 1.85 17.23
C PRO A 107 -9.00 2.15 16.24
N PHE A 108 -9.31 2.10 14.94
CA PHE A 108 -8.42 2.46 13.84
C PHE A 108 -8.81 3.81 13.24
N SER A 109 -7.83 4.60 12.81
CA SER A 109 -8.09 5.91 12.20
C SER A 109 -8.78 5.75 10.84
N MET A 110 -9.96 6.36 10.67
CA MET A 110 -10.73 6.40 9.42
C MET A 110 -11.01 7.86 9.01
N PRO A 111 -10.01 8.61 8.49
CA PRO A 111 -10.15 10.03 8.22
C PRO A 111 -11.23 10.31 7.15
N GLY A 112 -12.09 11.30 7.39
CA GLY A 112 -13.15 11.70 6.44
C GLY A 112 -14.31 10.71 6.30
N MET A 113 -14.31 9.59 7.03
CA MET A 113 -15.31 8.53 6.85
C MET A 113 -16.52 8.66 7.78
N MET A 114 -16.32 9.30 8.94
CA MET A 114 -17.30 9.36 10.02
C MET A 114 -17.59 10.81 10.40
N ASP A 115 -18.84 11.08 10.72
CA ASP A 115 -19.34 12.45 10.87
C ASP A 115 -19.03 13.05 12.24
N THR A 116 -19.15 14.38 12.33
CA THR A 116 -19.01 15.18 13.54
C THR A 116 -20.13 16.21 13.59
N VAL A 117 -20.75 16.36 14.76
CA VAL A 117 -21.73 17.42 15.03
C VAL A 117 -21.14 18.41 16.03
N LEU A 118 -21.11 19.69 15.69
CA LEU A 118 -20.64 20.79 16.56
C LEU A 118 -21.83 21.60 17.07
N ASN A 119 -21.63 22.38 18.13
CA ASN A 119 -22.61 23.32 18.69
C ASN A 119 -23.93 22.68 19.16
N LEU A 120 -23.93 21.38 19.50
CA LEU A 120 -25.11 20.69 19.98
C LEU A 120 -25.55 21.27 21.34
N GLY A 121 -26.85 21.52 21.47
CA GLY A 121 -27.47 22.25 22.58
C GLY A 121 -27.94 23.66 22.21
N LEU A 122 -27.68 24.12 20.98
CA LEU A 122 -28.28 25.34 20.45
C LEU A 122 -29.78 25.13 20.17
N THR A 123 -30.56 26.07 20.69
CA THR A 123 -32.02 26.18 20.65
C THR A 123 -32.35 27.67 20.56
N ASP A 124 -33.59 28.02 20.30
CA ASP A 124 -34.00 29.42 20.23
C ASP A 124 -33.75 30.15 21.56
N ALA A 125 -33.97 29.45 22.67
CA ALA A 125 -33.75 29.98 24.01
C ALA A 125 -32.26 30.08 24.37
N SER A 126 -31.48 29.04 24.09
CA SER A 126 -30.04 29.03 24.39
C SER A 126 -29.24 29.95 23.48
N ALA A 127 -29.66 30.15 22.23
CA ALA A 127 -29.11 31.18 21.35
C ALA A 127 -29.27 32.57 21.98
N GLN A 128 -30.48 32.90 22.48
CA GLN A 128 -30.70 34.19 23.14
C GLN A 128 -29.86 34.38 24.41
N GLY A 129 -29.69 33.31 25.19
CA GLY A 129 -28.78 33.29 26.34
C GLY A 129 -27.34 33.54 25.93
N LEU A 130 -26.87 32.84 24.89
CA LEU A 130 -25.51 32.99 24.37
C LEU A 130 -25.26 34.40 23.83
N ILE A 131 -26.21 35.02 23.12
CA ILE A 131 -26.14 36.41 22.65
C ILE A 131 -25.93 37.36 23.83
N THR A 132 -26.65 37.12 24.93
CA THR A 132 -26.55 37.93 26.14
C THR A 132 -25.17 37.80 26.80
N GLN A 133 -24.58 36.61 26.78
CA GLN A 133 -23.25 36.34 27.35
C GLN A 133 -22.10 36.88 26.49
N THR A 134 -22.20 36.74 25.17
CA THR A 134 -21.11 37.11 24.25
C THR A 134 -21.17 38.55 23.79
N ALA A 135 -22.36 39.18 23.85
CA ALA A 135 -22.66 40.45 23.19
C ALA A 135 -22.34 40.44 21.68
N ASP A 136 -22.34 39.25 21.07
CA ASP A 136 -22.00 39.03 19.67
C ASP A 136 -23.11 38.21 19.01
N GLU A 137 -24.08 38.94 18.47
CA GLU A 137 -25.26 38.36 17.82
C GLU A 137 -24.89 37.63 16.52
N HIS A 138 -23.88 38.12 15.80
CA HIS A 138 -23.41 37.53 14.56
C HIS A 138 -22.85 36.13 14.81
N PHE A 139 -21.94 35.99 15.78
CA PHE A 139 -21.35 34.69 16.17
C PHE A 139 -22.40 33.63 16.50
N VAL A 140 -23.44 34.02 17.25
CA VAL A 140 -24.45 33.06 17.71
C VAL A 140 -25.32 32.59 16.56
N TRP A 141 -25.81 33.50 15.71
CA TRP A 141 -26.61 33.10 14.57
C TRP A 141 -25.81 32.30 13.54
N ASP A 142 -24.53 32.64 13.33
CA ASP A 142 -23.62 31.84 12.50
C ASP A 142 -23.45 30.43 13.06
N SER A 143 -23.20 30.31 14.36
CA SER A 143 -23.06 29.01 15.02
C SER A 143 -24.36 28.19 14.96
N TYR A 144 -25.52 28.84 15.05
CA TYR A 144 -26.82 28.17 15.02
C TYR A 144 -27.20 27.70 13.62
N ARG A 145 -26.98 28.50 12.56
CA ARG A 145 -27.21 28.02 11.18
C ARG A 145 -26.32 26.82 10.85
N ARG A 146 -25.05 26.85 11.28
CA ARG A 146 -24.09 25.76 11.07
C ARG A 146 -24.54 24.51 11.81
N PHE A 147 -24.99 24.66 13.06
CA PHE A 147 -25.55 23.54 13.81
C PHE A 147 -26.75 22.92 13.08
N ILE A 148 -27.71 23.72 12.62
CA ILE A 148 -28.90 23.20 11.94
C ILE A 148 -28.49 22.48 10.65
N GLN A 149 -27.64 23.09 9.82
CA GLN A 149 -27.15 22.47 8.58
C GLN A 149 -26.44 21.14 8.85
N MET A 150 -25.47 21.13 9.78
CA MET A 150 -24.71 19.93 10.13
C MET A 150 -25.62 18.85 10.73
N PHE A 151 -26.50 19.20 11.66
CA PHE A 151 -27.44 18.25 12.25
C PHE A 151 -28.39 17.67 11.20
N SER A 152 -28.90 18.51 10.30
CA SER A 152 -29.78 18.09 9.20
C SER A 152 -29.08 17.12 8.25
N ASN A 153 -27.84 17.41 7.86
CA ASN A 153 -27.10 16.58 6.93
C ASN A 153 -26.60 15.28 7.58
N VAL A 154 -25.90 15.40 8.71
CA VAL A 154 -25.25 14.27 9.37
C VAL A 154 -26.24 13.36 10.07
N VAL A 155 -27.21 13.92 10.79
CA VAL A 155 -28.11 13.16 11.67
C VAL A 155 -29.35 12.71 10.93
N MET A 156 -29.90 13.57 10.05
CA MET A 156 -31.13 13.27 9.31
C MET A 156 -30.91 12.86 7.85
N GLY A 157 -29.67 12.91 7.34
CA GLY A 157 -29.37 12.52 5.95
C GLY A 157 -29.94 13.50 4.90
N ILE A 158 -30.23 14.75 5.28
CA ILE A 158 -30.75 15.76 4.35
C ILE A 158 -29.60 16.27 3.46
N ASP A 159 -29.89 16.45 2.18
CA ASP A 159 -28.92 16.96 1.21
C ASP A 159 -28.37 18.34 1.62
N ALA A 160 -27.03 18.45 1.70
CA ALA A 160 -26.34 19.68 2.07
C ALA A 160 -26.58 20.80 1.04
N ASP A 161 -26.80 20.45 -0.23
CA ASP A 161 -27.01 21.40 -1.32
C ASP A 161 -28.22 22.30 -1.08
N LEU A 162 -29.26 21.82 -0.37
CA LEU A 162 -30.43 22.62 -0.03
C LEU A 162 -30.05 23.82 0.85
N PHE A 163 -29.14 23.62 1.80
CA PHE A 163 -28.67 24.65 2.72
C PHE A 163 -27.68 25.59 2.04
N GLU A 164 -26.76 25.05 1.22
CA GLU A 164 -25.80 25.84 0.44
C GLU A 164 -26.47 26.74 -0.59
N ASN A 165 -27.55 26.27 -1.22
CA ASN A 165 -28.36 27.06 -2.14
C ASN A 165 -29.02 28.25 -1.43
N ALA A 166 -29.65 28.03 -0.28
CA ALA A 166 -30.26 29.09 0.52
C ALA A 166 -29.22 30.12 1.02
N LEU A 167 -28.05 29.65 1.48
CA LEU A 167 -26.93 30.51 1.86
C LEU A 167 -26.41 31.34 0.68
N THR A 168 -26.28 30.73 -0.50
CA THR A 168 -25.86 31.40 -1.75
C THR A 168 -26.87 32.46 -2.18
N GLU A 169 -28.16 32.16 -2.11
CA GLU A 169 -29.22 33.13 -2.41
C GLU A 169 -29.15 34.34 -1.47
N LYS A 170 -29.00 34.12 -0.15
CA LYS A 170 -28.84 35.21 0.82
C LYS A 170 -27.58 36.03 0.57
N ARG A 171 -26.45 35.41 0.20
CA ARG A 171 -25.22 36.13 -0.19
C ARG A 171 -25.45 37.03 -1.39
N LEU A 172 -26.08 36.52 -2.44
CA LEU A 172 -26.40 37.27 -3.66
C LEU A 172 -27.35 38.43 -3.38
N MET A 173 -28.37 38.22 -2.54
CA MET A 173 -29.31 39.28 -2.12
C MET A 173 -28.63 40.36 -1.28
N ALA A 174 -27.71 39.98 -0.39
CA ALA A 174 -26.95 40.91 0.44
C ALA A 174 -25.79 41.60 -0.31
N GLY A 175 -25.42 41.12 -1.50
CA GLY A 175 -24.32 41.67 -2.31
C GLY A 175 -22.93 41.42 -1.73
N VAL A 176 -22.79 40.37 -0.91
CA VAL A 176 -21.54 40.02 -0.22
C VAL A 176 -20.81 38.87 -0.92
N ARG A 177 -19.49 38.79 -0.72
CA ARG A 177 -18.67 37.76 -1.37
C ARG A 177 -18.41 36.54 -0.49
N THR A 178 -18.43 36.71 0.83
CA THR A 178 -18.10 35.67 1.81
C THR A 178 -19.19 35.57 2.86
N ASP A 179 -19.35 34.40 3.49
CA ASP A 179 -20.38 34.15 4.50
C ASP A 179 -20.19 35.04 5.73
N SER A 180 -18.93 35.35 6.07
CA SER A 180 -18.55 36.23 7.19
C SER A 180 -18.99 37.69 7.03
N GLU A 181 -19.38 38.10 5.82
CA GLU A 181 -19.89 39.45 5.55
C GLU A 181 -21.42 39.56 5.76
N LEU A 182 -22.12 38.44 5.99
CA LEU A 182 -23.56 38.44 6.24
C LEU A 182 -23.88 39.15 7.57
N SER A 183 -24.91 39.99 7.57
CA SER A 183 -25.32 40.66 8.80
C SER A 183 -25.96 39.68 9.79
N ALA A 184 -25.92 39.99 11.10
CA ALA A 184 -26.59 39.19 12.12
C ALA A 184 -28.09 38.99 11.83
N SER A 185 -28.78 40.02 11.32
CA SER A 185 -30.18 39.92 10.90
C SER A 185 -30.38 38.94 9.73
N THR A 186 -29.45 38.93 8.77
CA THR A 186 -29.51 38.00 7.62
C THR A 186 -29.24 36.56 8.06
N LEU A 187 -28.30 36.36 8.99
CA LEU A 187 -28.03 35.05 9.57
C LEU A 187 -29.23 34.53 10.38
N HIS A 188 -29.91 35.39 11.12
CA HIS A 188 -31.15 35.02 11.82
C HIS A 188 -32.27 34.60 10.85
N GLU A 189 -32.46 35.32 9.73
CA GLU A 189 -33.39 34.89 8.68
C GLU A 189 -33.01 33.52 8.09
N LEU A 190 -31.72 33.29 7.88
CA LEU A 190 -31.21 32.03 7.35
C LEU A 190 -31.41 30.87 8.33
N VAL A 191 -31.29 31.11 9.65
CA VAL A 191 -31.61 30.11 10.69
C VAL A 191 -33.07 29.66 10.57
N GLU A 192 -34.00 30.59 10.40
CA GLU A 192 -35.42 30.25 10.24
C GLU A 192 -35.68 29.50 8.94
N GLU A 193 -35.02 29.90 7.84
CA GLU A 193 -35.09 29.20 6.56
C GLU A 193 -34.54 27.77 6.65
N PHE A 194 -33.41 27.57 7.33
CA PHE A 194 -32.79 26.26 7.54
C PHE A 194 -33.69 25.34 8.37
N LYS A 195 -34.38 25.87 9.39
CA LYS A 195 -35.40 25.10 10.12
C LYS A 195 -36.55 24.70 9.20
N GLN A 196 -36.99 25.55 8.26
CA GLN A 196 -38.04 25.17 7.31
C GLN A 196 -37.58 24.08 6.34
N ILE A 197 -36.34 24.16 5.85
CA ILE A 197 -35.73 23.11 5.03
C ILE A 197 -35.76 21.79 5.81
N PHE A 198 -35.32 21.79 7.07
CA PHE A 198 -35.37 20.63 7.95
C PHE A 198 -36.81 20.07 8.07
N CYS A 199 -37.77 20.90 8.47
CA CYS A 199 -39.16 20.48 8.68
C CYS A 199 -39.82 19.90 7.42
N THR A 200 -39.36 20.32 6.24
CA THR A 200 -39.92 19.88 4.94
C THR A 200 -39.35 18.52 4.50
N HIS A 201 -38.11 18.21 4.86
CA HIS A 201 -37.38 17.05 4.32
C HIS A 201 -37.21 15.88 5.29
N VAL A 202 -37.47 16.07 6.59
CA VAL A 202 -37.48 14.98 7.57
C VAL A 202 -38.75 14.13 7.42
N ASP A 203 -38.59 12.81 7.41
CA ASP A 203 -39.71 11.86 7.40
C ASP A 203 -40.38 11.80 8.79
N PRO A 204 -41.67 12.19 8.92
CA PRO A 204 -42.39 12.16 10.18
C PRO A 204 -42.66 10.75 10.73
N GLU A 205 -42.65 9.71 9.87
CA GLU A 205 -42.85 8.32 10.32
C GLU A 205 -41.58 7.75 10.95
N ALA A 206 -40.41 8.14 10.42
CA ALA A 206 -39.11 7.70 10.93
C ALA A 206 -38.73 8.38 12.27
N HIS A 207 -39.17 9.63 12.49
CA HIS A 207 -38.81 10.43 13.66
C HIS A 207 -40.04 11.01 14.40
N PRO A 208 -40.87 10.18 15.04
CA PRO A 208 -42.06 10.63 15.75
C PRO A 208 -41.75 11.56 16.94
N GLU A 209 -40.57 11.47 17.54
CA GLU A 209 -40.09 12.35 18.61
C GLU A 209 -39.88 13.81 18.18
N LEU A 210 -39.82 14.08 16.87
CA LEU A 210 -39.71 15.43 16.29
C LEU A 210 -41.06 16.04 15.92
N MET A 211 -42.17 15.32 16.15
CA MET A 211 -43.51 15.79 15.83
C MET A 211 -44.07 16.70 16.94
N GLN A 212 -44.40 17.93 16.57
CA GLN A 212 -45.11 18.87 17.45
C GLN A 212 -46.30 19.47 16.70
N ASP A 213 -47.48 19.39 17.30
CA ASP A 213 -48.75 19.91 16.73
C ASP A 213 -49.04 19.40 15.29
N GLY A 214 -48.63 18.17 14.97
CA GLY A 214 -48.91 17.53 13.68
C GLY A 214 -47.95 17.89 12.54
N ARG A 215 -46.82 18.53 12.83
CA ARG A 215 -45.73 18.80 11.88
C ARG A 215 -44.37 18.48 12.49
N VAL A 216 -43.39 18.16 11.65
CA VAL A 216 -42.00 18.04 12.10
C VAL A 216 -41.49 19.42 12.49
N VAL A 217 -40.73 19.49 13.60
CA VAL A 217 -40.04 20.68 14.05
C VAL A 217 -38.58 20.36 14.34
N PHE A 218 -37.68 21.34 14.12
CA PHE A 218 -36.29 21.20 14.55
C PHE A 218 -36.23 20.98 16.06
N PRO A 219 -35.49 19.97 16.57
CA PRO A 219 -35.52 19.59 17.98
C PRO A 219 -35.01 20.73 18.86
N GLN A 220 -35.89 21.25 19.73
CA GLN A 220 -35.55 22.27 20.72
C GLN A 220 -35.16 21.67 22.09
N ASP A 221 -35.30 20.35 22.28
CA ASP A 221 -34.78 19.64 23.45
C ASP A 221 -33.35 19.14 23.18
N PRO A 222 -32.32 19.66 23.88
CA PRO A 222 -30.94 19.22 23.71
C PRO A 222 -30.72 17.73 23.99
N LYS A 223 -31.55 17.09 24.82
CA LYS A 223 -31.45 15.64 25.08
C LYS A 223 -31.85 14.83 23.86
N VAL A 224 -32.87 15.30 23.14
CA VAL A 224 -33.30 14.70 21.86
C VAL A 224 -32.23 14.91 20.81
N GLN A 225 -31.66 16.13 20.71
CA GLN A 225 -30.52 16.41 19.82
C GLN A 225 -29.35 15.44 20.09
N LEU A 226 -28.95 15.28 21.36
CA LEU A 226 -27.83 14.42 21.74
C LEU A 226 -28.09 12.95 21.42
N LYS A 227 -29.28 12.45 21.76
CA LYS A 227 -29.67 11.06 21.49
C LYS A 227 -29.56 10.76 19.98
N LEU A 228 -30.18 11.58 19.14
CA LEU A 228 -30.19 11.40 17.69
C LEU A 228 -28.77 11.50 17.11
N ALA A 229 -27.95 12.43 17.60
CA ALA A 229 -26.56 12.52 17.17
C ALA A 229 -25.73 11.27 17.50
N ILE A 230 -25.96 10.64 18.67
CA ILE A 230 -25.29 9.39 19.03
C ILE A 230 -25.75 8.24 18.11
N GLU A 231 -27.05 8.13 17.86
CA GLU A 231 -27.64 7.13 16.97
C GLU A 231 -27.08 7.26 15.54
N ALA A 232 -26.97 8.48 15.03
CA ALA A 232 -26.37 8.75 13.72
C ALA A 232 -24.89 8.35 13.65
N VAL A 233 -24.10 8.61 14.71
CA VAL A 233 -22.70 8.17 14.76
C VAL A 233 -22.62 6.64 14.76
N PHE A 234 -23.46 5.93 15.50
CA PHE A 234 -23.52 4.47 15.42
C PHE A 234 -23.92 3.98 14.03
N GLY A 235 -24.93 4.59 13.41
CA GLY A 235 -25.36 4.29 12.04
C GLY A 235 -24.26 4.53 11.00
N SER A 236 -23.42 5.55 11.19
CA SER A 236 -22.29 5.86 10.30
C SER A 236 -21.26 4.74 10.19
N TRP A 237 -21.19 3.84 11.18
CA TRP A 237 -20.32 2.67 11.11
C TRP A 237 -20.73 1.72 9.97
N MET A 238 -22.02 1.57 9.71
CA MET A 238 -22.52 0.63 8.70
C MET A 238 -22.81 1.28 7.35
N ASN A 239 -22.49 2.57 7.17
CA ASN A 239 -22.67 3.23 5.87
C ASN A 239 -21.74 2.64 4.78
N GLU A 240 -22.09 2.88 3.53
CA GLU A 240 -21.40 2.30 2.37
C GLU A 240 -19.93 2.71 2.32
N ARG A 241 -19.65 4.02 2.50
CA ARG A 241 -18.29 4.57 2.48
C ARG A 241 -17.39 3.92 3.55
N ALA A 242 -17.83 3.84 4.81
CA ALA A 242 -17.07 3.25 5.91
C ALA A 242 -16.88 1.75 5.68
N SER A 243 -17.90 1.06 5.18
CA SER A 243 -17.82 -0.35 4.83
C SER A 243 -16.79 -0.63 3.74
N ILE A 244 -16.73 0.20 2.68
CA ILE A 244 -15.72 0.10 1.62
C ILE A 244 -14.32 0.35 2.19
N TYR A 245 -14.15 1.42 2.98
CA TYR A 245 -12.84 1.74 3.58
C TYR A 245 -12.33 0.62 4.47
N ARG A 246 -13.20 0.05 5.33
CA ARG A 246 -12.85 -1.08 6.18
C ARG A 246 -12.45 -2.32 5.37
N LYS A 247 -13.15 -2.61 4.27
CA LYS A 247 -12.79 -3.70 3.36
C LYS A 247 -11.40 -3.49 2.76
N GLN A 248 -11.09 -2.27 2.31
CA GLN A 248 -9.79 -1.94 1.72
C GLN A 248 -8.63 -2.03 2.73
N HIS A 249 -8.88 -1.73 4.00
CA HIS A 249 -7.86 -1.69 5.05
C HIS A 249 -7.89 -2.89 6.01
N GLY A 250 -8.68 -3.93 5.72
CA GLY A 250 -8.78 -5.13 6.55
C GLY A 250 -9.35 -4.92 7.96
N ILE A 251 -10.18 -3.89 8.17
CA ILE A 251 -10.75 -3.57 9.49
C ILE A 251 -12.05 -4.37 9.70
N SER A 252 -12.16 -5.07 10.83
CA SER A 252 -13.33 -5.90 11.13
C SER A 252 -14.59 -5.08 11.41
N ASP A 253 -15.71 -5.50 10.82
CA ASP A 253 -17.05 -4.89 11.03
C ASP A 253 -17.53 -5.04 12.49
N SER A 254 -17.03 -6.04 13.22
CA SER A 254 -17.43 -6.34 14.61
C SER A 254 -16.92 -5.36 15.67
N LEU A 255 -16.02 -4.45 15.30
CA LEU A 255 -15.35 -3.55 16.26
C LEU A 255 -16.24 -2.41 16.75
N GLY A 256 -17.16 -1.91 15.91
CA GLY A 256 -17.97 -0.73 16.19
C GLY A 256 -17.17 0.59 16.25
N THR A 257 -17.86 1.69 16.54
CA THR A 257 -17.27 3.03 16.73
C THR A 257 -17.65 3.60 18.09
N ALA A 258 -16.75 4.33 18.75
CA ALA A 258 -17.05 5.07 19.96
C ALA A 258 -17.61 6.46 19.63
N VAL A 259 -18.31 7.06 20.60
CA VAL A 259 -18.86 8.42 20.47
C VAL A 259 -18.25 9.28 21.57
N ASN A 260 -17.59 10.37 21.18
CA ASN A 260 -16.99 11.33 22.11
C ASN A 260 -17.88 12.56 22.20
N VAL A 261 -18.41 12.82 23.39
CA VAL A 261 -19.20 14.01 23.70
C VAL A 261 -18.31 14.96 24.50
N GLN A 262 -18.00 16.13 23.93
CA GLN A 262 -17.00 17.04 24.48
C GLN A 262 -17.54 18.47 24.53
N ALA A 263 -17.30 19.19 25.62
CA ALA A 263 -17.66 20.60 25.73
C ALA A 263 -17.02 21.44 24.60
N MET A 264 -17.79 22.35 24.01
CA MET A 264 -17.32 23.22 22.95
C MET A 264 -16.28 24.22 23.47
N ALA A 265 -15.21 24.38 22.70
CA ALA A 265 -14.33 25.54 22.76
C ALA A 265 -14.51 26.34 21.46
N TYR A 266 -14.50 27.67 21.53
CA TYR A 266 -14.83 28.54 20.40
C TYR A 266 -13.62 29.30 19.87
N GLY A 267 -13.19 28.97 18.65
CA GLY A 267 -12.18 29.72 17.91
C GLY A 267 -12.71 30.97 17.21
N ASN A 268 -14.02 31.20 17.23
CA ASN A 268 -14.75 32.26 16.52
C ASN A 268 -15.41 33.30 17.46
N LYS A 269 -14.86 33.51 18.66
CA LYS A 269 -15.25 34.60 19.57
C LYS A 269 -14.37 35.84 19.39
N GLY A 270 -14.23 36.29 18.15
CA GLY A 270 -13.46 37.49 17.79
C GLY A 270 -11.94 37.27 17.71
N GLU A 271 -11.20 38.38 17.62
CA GLU A 271 -9.75 38.41 17.30
C GLU A 271 -8.82 37.79 18.36
N SER A 272 -9.35 37.48 19.55
CA SER A 272 -8.61 36.77 20.61
C SER A 272 -8.85 35.26 20.59
N SER A 273 -9.56 34.76 19.58
CA SER A 273 -9.88 33.36 19.42
C SER A 273 -9.39 32.86 18.06
N ALA A 274 -8.97 31.60 18.01
CA ALA A 274 -8.43 30.98 16.81
C ALA A 274 -8.63 29.46 16.84
N THR A 275 -8.42 28.80 15.73
CA THR A 275 -8.40 27.33 15.63
C THR A 275 -7.32 26.91 14.66
N GLY A 276 -6.73 25.72 14.86
CA GLY A 276 -5.66 25.27 14.00
C GLY A 276 -5.38 23.77 14.08
N VAL A 277 -4.58 23.33 13.12
CA VAL A 277 -4.05 21.97 13.00
C VAL A 277 -2.53 22.06 12.90
N ALA A 278 -1.83 21.22 13.65
CA ALA A 278 -0.38 21.27 13.75
C ALA A 278 0.25 19.88 13.84
N PHE A 279 1.51 19.81 13.44
CA PHE A 279 2.38 18.66 13.55
C PHE A 279 3.62 19.07 14.35
N THR A 280 4.07 18.19 15.26
CA THR A 280 5.24 18.49 16.08
C THR A 280 6.55 18.54 15.28
N ARG A 281 6.57 17.88 14.10
CA ARG A 281 7.62 17.95 13.06
C ARG A 281 6.96 18.02 11.69
N ASN A 282 7.69 18.45 10.67
CA ASN A 282 7.16 18.52 9.31
C ASN A 282 6.83 17.11 8.77
N PRO A 283 5.57 16.81 8.41
CA PRO A 283 5.16 15.47 7.97
C PRO A 283 5.65 15.11 6.55
N ALA A 284 6.15 16.09 5.78
CA ALA A 284 6.66 15.91 4.43
C ALA A 284 8.17 15.73 4.38
N THR A 285 8.93 16.57 5.12
CA THR A 285 10.40 16.55 5.12
C THR A 285 10.99 15.79 6.30
N GLY A 286 10.26 15.71 7.42
CA GLY A 286 10.74 15.18 8.70
C GLY A 286 11.53 16.18 9.52
N GLU A 287 11.74 17.41 9.04
CA GLU A 287 12.47 18.45 9.77
C GLU A 287 11.78 18.77 11.09
N ARG A 288 12.59 18.99 12.14
CA ARG A 288 12.15 19.41 13.47
C ARG A 288 11.77 20.89 13.50
N GLU A 289 10.75 21.23 12.72
CA GLU A 289 10.06 22.50 12.74
C GLU A 289 8.60 22.28 13.16
N ARG A 290 8.00 23.29 13.80
CA ARG A 290 6.57 23.26 14.06
C ARG A 290 5.87 23.57 12.76
N TYR A 291 5.06 22.64 12.28
CA TYR A 291 4.43 22.72 10.98
C TYR A 291 2.92 22.70 11.17
N GLY A 292 2.19 23.60 10.51
CA GLY A 292 0.74 23.64 10.64
C GLY A 292 0.16 24.99 10.31
N ASP A 293 -1.15 25.05 10.42
CA ASP A 293 -1.99 26.14 9.96
C ASP A 293 -3.00 26.53 11.03
N PHE A 294 -3.28 27.83 11.13
CA PHE A 294 -4.32 28.37 11.99
C PHE A 294 -5.15 29.45 11.30
N LEU A 295 -6.33 29.72 11.85
CA LEU A 295 -7.23 30.81 11.46
C LEU A 295 -7.72 31.55 12.69
N VAL A 296 -7.63 32.88 12.65
CA VAL A 296 -8.23 33.78 13.65
C VAL A 296 -9.72 33.94 13.37
N ASN A 297 -10.50 33.95 14.46
CA ASN A 297 -11.95 34.14 14.45
C ASN A 297 -12.64 33.14 13.48
N ALA A 298 -12.44 31.84 13.71
CA ALA A 298 -12.88 30.75 12.84
C ALA A 298 -13.19 29.47 13.62
N GLN A 299 -13.90 28.52 13.00
CA GLN A 299 -14.07 27.16 13.52
C GLN A 299 -13.21 26.17 12.73
N GLY A 300 -12.95 24.99 13.31
CA GLY A 300 -12.07 23.98 12.70
C GLY A 300 -12.49 23.56 11.28
N GLU A 301 -13.78 23.60 10.98
CA GLU A 301 -14.33 23.38 9.64
C GLU A 301 -13.73 24.35 8.60
N ASP A 302 -13.57 25.64 8.95
CA ASP A 302 -13.07 26.66 8.02
C ASP A 302 -11.60 26.40 7.65
N VAL A 303 -10.82 25.74 8.52
CA VAL A 303 -9.43 25.33 8.26
C VAL A 303 -9.39 24.14 7.31
N VAL A 304 -10.31 23.17 7.47
CA VAL A 304 -10.35 21.96 6.64
C VAL A 304 -10.98 22.21 5.27
N ALA A 305 -11.99 23.07 5.19
CA ALA A 305 -12.72 23.37 3.96
C ALA A 305 -11.94 24.26 2.97
N GLY A 306 -10.87 24.92 3.41
CA GLY A 306 -10.02 25.75 2.55
C GLY A 306 -10.70 27.00 1.97
N ILE A 307 -11.87 27.38 2.51
CA ILE A 307 -12.65 28.55 2.06
C ILE A 307 -11.94 29.86 2.42
N ARG A 308 -11.18 29.86 3.51
CA ARG A 308 -10.34 30.98 3.96
C ARG A 308 -8.88 30.56 3.91
N ASN A 309 -8.02 31.48 3.45
CA ASN A 309 -6.58 31.25 3.45
C ASN A 309 -6.07 31.14 4.90
N THR A 310 -5.51 29.97 5.22
CA THR A 310 -4.88 29.71 6.51
C THR A 310 -3.57 30.49 6.66
N GLN A 311 -3.11 30.60 7.91
CA GLN A 311 -1.83 31.21 8.25
C GLN A 311 -0.90 30.17 8.88
N PRO A 312 0.40 30.21 8.57
CA PRO A 312 1.37 29.31 9.19
C PRO A 312 1.43 29.49 10.71
N ILE A 313 1.51 28.39 11.45
CA ILE A 313 1.46 28.42 12.92
C ILE A 313 2.56 29.26 13.59
N GLN A 314 3.69 29.45 12.92
CA GLN A 314 4.80 30.27 13.40
C GLN A 314 4.40 31.75 13.51
N ASP A 315 3.42 32.20 12.72
CA ASP A 315 2.92 33.57 12.75
C ASP A 315 1.95 33.81 13.91
N MET A 316 1.50 32.77 14.62
CA MET A 316 0.52 32.89 15.71
C MET A 316 1.01 33.81 16.83
N ALA A 317 2.31 33.79 17.14
CA ALA A 317 2.92 34.67 18.15
C ALA A 317 2.94 36.15 17.74
N THR A 318 2.75 36.47 16.45
CA THR A 318 2.69 37.86 15.97
C THR A 318 1.37 38.55 16.34
N TYR A 319 0.33 37.77 16.70
CA TYR A 319 -0.95 38.26 17.17
C TYR A 319 -0.90 38.50 18.69
N PRO A 320 -0.94 39.76 19.18
CA PRO A 320 -0.76 40.04 20.61
C PRO A 320 -1.79 39.35 21.51
N ALA A 321 -3.00 39.10 21.00
CA ALA A 321 -4.06 38.41 21.72
C ALA A 321 -3.87 36.89 21.82
N LEU A 322 -2.99 36.29 20.99
CA LEU A 322 -2.73 34.85 20.93
C LEU A 322 -1.33 34.46 21.44
N ALA A 323 -0.48 35.46 21.76
CA ALA A 323 0.92 35.23 22.13
C ALA A 323 1.10 34.21 23.28
N GLN A 324 0.29 34.31 24.35
CA GLN A 324 0.36 33.35 25.47
C GLN A 324 -0.03 31.94 25.03
N ALA A 325 -1.06 31.80 24.20
CA ALA A 325 -1.50 30.52 23.69
C ALA A 325 -0.44 29.90 22.73
N ALA A 326 0.33 30.72 22.02
CA ALA A 326 1.46 30.25 21.22
C ALA A 326 2.59 29.69 22.09
N GLU A 327 2.93 30.36 23.20
CA GLU A 327 3.91 29.83 24.17
C GLU A 327 3.43 28.52 24.81
N ASP A 328 2.15 28.44 25.16
CA ASP A 328 1.55 27.23 25.73
C ASP A 328 1.59 26.09 24.71
N LEU A 329 1.25 26.35 23.44
CA LEU A 329 1.27 25.35 22.39
C LEU A 329 2.69 24.80 22.13
N GLU A 330 3.70 25.66 22.14
CA GLU A 330 5.11 25.25 22.00
C GLU A 330 5.54 24.28 23.10
N ARG A 331 5.11 24.54 24.35
CA ARG A 331 5.36 23.62 25.46
C ARG A 331 4.64 22.29 25.26
N ILE A 332 3.40 22.32 24.77
CA ILE A 332 2.59 21.13 24.54
C ILE A 332 3.21 20.23 23.46
N PHE A 333 3.79 20.80 22.40
CA PHE A 333 4.51 20.02 21.40
C PHE A 333 5.64 19.18 22.01
N VAL A 334 6.41 19.75 22.95
CA VAL A 334 7.48 19.03 23.66
C VAL A 334 6.91 17.96 24.58
N ILE A 335 5.81 18.24 25.30
CA ILE A 335 5.15 17.26 26.17
C ILE A 335 4.65 16.07 25.36
N LEU A 336 4.00 16.32 24.22
CA LEU A 336 3.46 15.28 23.36
C LEU A 336 4.55 14.41 22.76
N GLU A 337 5.62 14.99 22.20
CA GLU A 337 6.74 14.20 21.67
C GLU A 337 7.43 13.37 22.75
N ASN A 338 7.66 13.93 23.94
CA ASN A 338 8.30 13.18 25.03
C ASN A 338 7.41 12.08 25.59
N HIS A 339 6.07 12.24 25.55
CA HIS A 339 5.13 11.26 26.10
C HIS A 339 4.83 10.14 25.13
N TYR A 340 4.49 10.49 23.88
CA TYR A 340 4.19 9.50 22.83
C TYR A 340 5.46 8.95 22.17
N HIS A 341 6.60 9.58 22.46
CA HIS A 341 7.89 9.28 21.85
C HIS A 341 7.87 9.35 20.33
N ASP A 342 6.92 10.05 19.70
CA ASP A 342 6.70 10.07 18.24
C ASP A 342 6.17 11.44 17.79
N MET A 343 6.19 11.69 16.48
CA MET A 343 5.62 12.91 15.90
C MET A 343 4.09 12.86 15.99
N CYS A 344 3.51 13.94 16.51
CA CYS A 344 2.07 14.03 16.74
C CYS A 344 1.40 15.02 15.77
N ASP A 345 0.26 14.59 15.23
CA ASP A 345 -0.75 15.44 14.57
C ASP A 345 -1.75 15.91 15.65
N ILE A 346 -2.06 17.20 15.66
CA ILE A 346 -2.70 17.93 16.74
C ILE A 346 -3.78 18.85 16.20
N GLU A 347 -4.96 18.82 16.83
CA GLU A 347 -6.02 19.82 16.61
C GLU A 347 -6.19 20.66 17.90
N PHE A 348 -6.24 21.99 17.75
CA PHE A 348 -6.38 22.90 18.89
C PHE A 348 -7.32 24.07 18.58
N THR A 349 -7.85 24.66 19.65
CA THR A 349 -8.66 25.87 19.61
C THR A 349 -8.21 26.81 20.71
N ILE A 350 -8.14 28.10 20.40
CA ILE A 350 -7.88 29.18 21.33
C ILE A 350 -9.19 29.93 21.51
N GLU A 351 -9.70 29.99 22.73
CA GLU A 351 -10.88 30.76 23.08
C GLU A 351 -10.47 31.91 23.99
N GLN A 352 -10.59 33.14 23.50
CA GLN A 352 -10.25 34.36 24.25
C GLN A 352 -8.87 34.30 24.94
N GLY A 353 -7.85 33.90 24.16
CA GLY A 353 -6.46 33.75 24.62
C GLY A 353 -6.15 32.47 25.40
N LYS A 354 -7.15 31.62 25.69
CA LYS A 354 -6.93 30.32 26.37
C LYS A 354 -6.84 29.17 25.36
N LEU A 355 -5.74 28.43 25.38
CA LEU A 355 -5.52 27.26 24.54
C LEU A 355 -6.29 26.03 25.05
N TRP A 356 -6.89 25.30 24.12
CA TRP A 356 -7.57 24.03 24.32
C TRP A 356 -7.12 23.00 23.29
N MET A 357 -6.75 21.81 23.77
CA MET A 357 -6.35 20.67 22.94
C MET A 357 -7.58 19.81 22.65
N LEU A 358 -7.89 19.63 21.35
CA LEU A 358 -9.07 18.90 20.92
C LEU A 358 -8.76 17.48 20.49
N GLN A 359 -7.57 17.24 19.93
CA GLN A 359 -7.17 15.93 19.46
C GLN A 359 -5.66 15.83 19.37
N THR A 360 -5.15 14.62 19.60
CA THR A 360 -3.80 14.23 19.16
C THR A 360 -3.81 12.80 18.63
N ARG A 361 -2.89 12.50 17.72
CA ARG A 361 -2.59 11.14 17.23
C ARG A 361 -1.18 11.09 16.66
N SER A 362 -0.63 9.89 16.44
CA SER A 362 0.58 9.75 15.62
C SER A 362 0.33 10.35 14.24
N GLY A 363 1.20 11.29 13.84
CA GLY A 363 1.04 12.00 12.57
C GLY A 363 1.35 11.09 11.40
N LYS A 364 0.48 11.09 10.39
CA LYS A 364 0.80 10.51 9.08
C LYS A 364 1.92 11.33 8.45
N ARG A 365 2.82 10.65 7.74
CA ARG A 365 4.05 11.25 7.22
C ARG A 365 4.54 10.50 5.99
N THR A 366 5.35 11.16 5.17
CA THR A 366 6.01 10.55 4.01
C THR A 366 7.08 9.55 4.50
N ALA A 367 7.50 8.65 3.60
CA ALA A 367 8.60 7.73 3.88
C ALA A 367 9.89 8.46 4.27
N ARG A 368 10.20 9.57 3.56
CA ARG A 368 11.34 10.44 3.87
C ARG A 368 11.24 11.02 5.28
N ALA A 369 10.08 11.57 5.63
CA ALA A 369 9.86 12.11 6.97
C ALA A 369 9.93 11.03 8.05
N ALA A 370 9.42 9.83 7.79
CA ALA A 370 9.50 8.71 8.73
C ALA A 370 10.95 8.34 9.07
N LEU A 371 11.81 8.21 8.06
CA LEU A 371 13.24 7.92 8.23
C LEU A 371 13.93 9.02 9.06
N ARG A 372 13.76 10.28 8.65
CA ARG A 372 14.39 11.43 9.30
C ARG A 372 14.01 11.55 10.77
N ILE A 373 12.70 11.48 11.05
CA ILE A 373 12.15 11.59 12.41
C ILE A 373 12.66 10.45 13.28
N ALA A 374 12.69 9.22 12.76
CA ALA A 374 13.18 8.06 13.49
C ALA A 374 14.66 8.20 13.86
N ILE A 375 15.48 8.72 12.95
CA ILE A 375 16.91 8.97 13.21
C ILE A 375 17.11 10.04 14.28
N GLU A 376 16.48 11.20 14.09
CA GLU A 376 16.62 12.31 15.04
C GLU A 376 16.15 11.92 16.44
N MET A 377 15.06 11.15 16.56
CA MET A 377 14.58 10.68 17.87
C MET A 377 15.54 9.68 18.53
N VAL A 378 16.30 8.89 17.77
CA VAL A 378 17.38 8.04 18.30
C VAL A 378 18.56 8.89 18.77
N GLU A 379 18.96 9.89 17.99
CA GLU A 379 20.05 10.81 18.34
C GLU A 379 19.70 11.66 19.59
N GLU A 380 18.44 12.04 19.74
CA GLU A 380 17.89 12.73 20.91
C GLU A 380 17.76 11.81 22.13
N GLY A 381 17.89 10.50 21.96
CA GLY A 381 17.70 9.50 23.01
C GLY A 381 16.24 9.31 23.44
N LEU A 382 15.28 9.73 22.61
CA LEU A 382 13.84 9.53 22.86
C LEU A 382 13.41 8.09 22.59
N ILE A 383 14.03 7.43 21.62
CA ILE A 383 13.77 6.03 21.26
C ILE A 383 15.07 5.28 21.02
N ASP A 384 15.03 3.95 21.10
CA ASP A 384 16.14 3.10 20.67
C ASP A 384 16.04 2.74 19.17
N ARG A 385 17.13 2.17 18.63
CA ARG A 385 17.20 1.75 17.22
C ARG A 385 16.13 0.72 16.85
N GLU A 386 15.78 -0.17 17.78
CA GLU A 386 14.76 -1.21 17.55
C GLU A 386 13.37 -0.58 17.38
N THR A 387 13.04 0.41 18.21
CA THR A 387 11.80 1.18 18.12
C THR A 387 11.76 2.03 16.85
N ALA A 388 12.88 2.66 16.47
CA ALA A 388 12.99 3.41 15.21
C ALA A 388 12.69 2.52 14.00
N VAL A 389 13.32 1.35 13.93
CA VAL A 389 13.10 0.38 12.85
C VAL A 389 11.63 -0.09 12.82
N LYS A 390 11.04 -0.45 13.97
CA LYS A 390 9.62 -0.90 14.06
C LYS A 390 8.60 0.11 13.55
N ARG A 391 8.88 1.41 13.64
CA ARG A 391 7.92 2.46 13.31
C ARG A 391 7.85 2.81 11.84
N ILE A 392 8.84 2.41 11.07
CA ILE A 392 8.87 2.65 9.64
C ILE A 392 8.13 1.51 8.98
N ASP A 393 7.04 1.82 8.30
CA ASP A 393 6.26 0.84 7.55
C ASP A 393 7.06 0.41 6.30
N PRO A 394 7.39 -0.89 6.13
CA PRO A 394 8.15 -1.34 4.97
C PRO A 394 7.48 -1.02 3.63
N SER A 395 6.15 -0.93 3.57
CA SER A 395 5.42 -0.57 2.35
C SER A 395 5.68 0.87 1.90
N GLN A 396 6.00 1.77 2.84
CA GLN A 396 6.34 3.16 2.53
C GLN A 396 7.70 3.28 1.82
N LEU A 397 8.63 2.33 2.05
CA LEU A 397 9.93 2.37 1.39
C LEU A 397 9.85 2.16 -0.11
N ASP A 398 8.85 1.44 -0.61
CA ASP A 398 8.65 1.25 -2.06
C ASP A 398 8.58 2.61 -2.78
N GLN A 399 7.94 3.61 -2.18
CA GLN A 399 7.86 4.98 -2.73
C GLN A 399 9.22 5.66 -2.90
N LEU A 400 10.20 5.32 -2.06
CA LEU A 400 11.54 5.90 -2.09
C LEU A 400 12.50 5.18 -3.04
N LEU A 401 12.10 4.06 -3.65
CA LEU A 401 13.02 3.24 -4.45
C LEU A 401 12.82 3.41 -5.95
N HIS A 402 11.70 4.03 -6.34
CA HIS A 402 11.42 4.32 -7.74
C HIS A 402 11.63 5.82 -8.04
N PRO A 403 11.98 6.18 -9.29
CA PRO A 403 12.01 7.59 -9.70
C PRO A 403 10.65 8.25 -9.44
N GLN A 404 10.63 9.53 -9.10
CA GLN A 404 9.41 10.29 -8.81
C GLN A 404 9.32 11.53 -9.71
N LEU A 405 8.09 11.94 -10.05
CA LEU A 405 7.86 13.24 -10.70
C LEU A 405 8.29 14.36 -9.74
N ASP A 406 8.99 15.36 -10.26
CA ASP A 406 9.37 16.54 -9.47
C ASP A 406 8.12 17.36 -9.09
N THR A 407 7.73 17.25 -7.82
CA THR A 407 6.57 17.94 -7.24
C THR A 407 6.68 19.47 -7.21
N THR A 408 7.85 20.05 -7.50
CA THR A 408 8.00 21.51 -7.63
C THR A 408 7.49 22.03 -8.98
N ALA A 409 7.27 21.15 -9.96
CA ALA A 409 6.67 21.50 -11.23
C ALA A 409 5.13 21.44 -11.15
N SER A 410 4.46 22.49 -11.61
CA SER A 410 2.99 22.49 -11.79
C SER A 410 2.64 21.72 -13.06
N PHE A 411 1.75 20.73 -12.97
CA PHE A 411 1.30 19.94 -14.11
C PHE A 411 -0.21 19.65 -14.08
N GLU A 412 -0.77 19.41 -15.27
CA GLU A 412 -2.17 19.02 -15.45
C GLU A 412 -2.24 17.52 -15.74
N VAL A 413 -3.08 16.81 -14.98
CA VAL A 413 -3.28 15.37 -15.15
C VAL A 413 -4.22 15.13 -16.34
N LEU A 414 -3.71 14.45 -17.37
CA LEU A 414 -4.46 14.08 -18.57
C LEU A 414 -5.49 12.97 -18.30
N ALA A 415 -5.07 11.94 -17.55
CA ALA A 415 -5.92 10.80 -17.22
C ALA A 415 -5.39 10.07 -15.98
N ARG A 416 -6.23 9.22 -15.41
CA ARG A 416 -5.91 8.32 -14.30
C ARG A 416 -6.21 6.87 -14.68
N GLY A 417 -5.36 5.98 -14.19
CA GLY A 417 -5.56 4.53 -14.23
C GLY A 417 -5.19 3.90 -12.89
N LEU A 418 -4.95 2.60 -12.90
CA LEU A 418 -4.51 1.83 -11.75
C LEU A 418 -3.00 1.98 -11.58
N ASN A 419 -2.57 2.23 -10.33
CA ASN A 419 -1.17 2.19 -9.92
C ASN A 419 -0.66 0.75 -9.93
N ALA A 420 -0.15 0.30 -11.09
CA ALA A 420 0.18 -1.09 -11.36
C ALA A 420 1.63 -1.41 -10.95
N SER A 421 2.58 -0.56 -11.31
CA SER A 421 3.97 -0.65 -10.84
C SER A 421 4.45 0.74 -10.45
N PRO A 422 4.92 0.94 -9.21
CA PRO A 422 5.31 2.26 -8.69
C PRO A 422 6.47 2.90 -9.48
N GLY A 423 6.58 4.22 -9.36
CA GLY A 423 7.62 5.02 -10.00
C GLY A 423 7.11 5.94 -11.11
N ALA A 424 7.97 6.82 -11.57
CA ALA A 424 7.70 7.80 -12.60
C ALA A 424 8.61 7.61 -13.80
N ALA A 425 8.02 7.72 -14.99
CA ALA A 425 8.73 7.58 -16.25
C ALA A 425 8.33 8.70 -17.21
N VAL A 426 9.27 9.12 -18.05
CA VAL A 426 9.07 10.13 -19.08
C VAL A 426 9.59 9.57 -20.40
N GLY A 427 8.82 9.70 -21.46
CA GLY A 427 9.26 9.24 -22.77
C GLY A 427 8.28 9.57 -23.90
N GLU A 428 8.75 9.34 -25.11
CA GLU A 428 7.96 9.41 -26.34
C GLU A 428 6.96 8.25 -26.40
N ILE A 429 5.72 8.53 -26.77
CA ILE A 429 4.70 7.49 -26.98
C ILE A 429 5.11 6.59 -28.15
N VAL A 430 5.05 5.29 -27.94
CA VAL A 430 5.18 4.25 -28.98
C VAL A 430 4.08 3.20 -28.81
N PHE A 431 3.56 2.67 -29.92
CA PHE A 431 2.38 1.78 -29.93
C PHE A 431 2.70 0.30 -30.20
N SER A 432 3.97 -0.02 -30.46
CA SER A 432 4.42 -1.38 -30.75
C SER A 432 5.75 -1.68 -30.07
N SER A 433 5.96 -2.97 -29.77
CA SER A 433 7.20 -3.48 -29.17
C SER A 433 8.42 -3.19 -30.05
N ASP A 434 8.29 -3.40 -31.36
CA ASP A 434 9.37 -3.12 -32.32
C ASP A 434 9.72 -1.62 -32.38
N ASP A 435 8.72 -0.74 -32.35
CA ASP A 435 8.95 0.71 -32.32
C ASP A 435 9.62 1.14 -31.01
N ALA A 436 9.23 0.55 -29.87
CA ALA A 436 9.88 0.80 -28.59
C ALA A 436 11.37 0.42 -28.60
N VAL A 437 11.70 -0.78 -29.08
CA VAL A 437 13.10 -1.23 -29.21
C VAL A 437 13.89 -0.33 -30.16
N LYS A 438 13.31 -0.02 -31.33
CA LYS A 438 13.98 0.82 -32.34
C LYS A 438 14.29 2.21 -31.79
N ARG A 439 13.30 2.90 -31.23
CA ARG A 439 13.46 4.27 -30.71
C ARG A 439 14.38 4.31 -29.50
N SER A 440 14.28 3.33 -28.61
CA SER A 440 15.20 3.17 -27.47
C SER A 440 16.64 2.97 -27.95
N SER A 441 16.87 2.15 -29.00
CA SER A 441 18.21 1.97 -29.60
C SER A 441 18.78 3.23 -30.26
N GLU A 442 17.90 4.16 -30.68
CA GLU A 442 18.27 5.48 -31.20
C GLU A 442 18.56 6.49 -30.06
N GLY A 443 18.40 6.08 -28.79
CA GLY A 443 18.67 6.89 -27.59
C GLY A 443 17.48 7.72 -27.10
N HIS A 444 16.27 7.45 -27.60
CA HIS A 444 15.06 8.13 -27.15
C HIS A 444 14.39 7.36 -26.00
N PRO A 445 14.10 8.00 -24.85
CA PRO A 445 13.29 7.38 -23.80
C PRO A 445 11.85 7.22 -24.31
N VAL A 446 11.24 6.05 -24.09
CA VAL A 446 9.91 5.72 -24.65
C VAL A 446 8.94 5.22 -23.59
N ILE A 447 7.66 5.53 -23.79
CA ILE A 447 6.53 4.97 -23.04
C ILE A 447 5.75 4.05 -23.97
N LEU A 448 5.72 2.76 -23.64
CA LEU A 448 4.97 1.77 -24.41
C LEU A 448 3.48 1.87 -24.08
N VAL A 449 2.70 2.37 -25.03
CA VAL A 449 1.25 2.55 -24.91
C VAL A 449 0.53 1.45 -25.66
N ARG A 450 -0.20 0.60 -24.95
CA ARG A 450 -0.87 -0.58 -25.52
C ARG A 450 -2.30 -0.71 -25.04
N TRP A 451 -3.14 -1.37 -25.83
CA TRP A 451 -4.48 -1.74 -25.36
C TRP A 451 -4.37 -2.75 -24.21
N GLU A 452 -3.63 -3.84 -24.44
CA GLU A 452 -3.04 -4.73 -23.44
C GLU A 452 -1.66 -5.17 -23.94
N THR A 453 -0.78 -5.62 -23.04
CA THR A 453 0.50 -6.24 -23.43
C THR A 453 0.38 -7.76 -23.49
N ASN A 454 1.14 -8.41 -24.37
CA ASN A 454 1.28 -9.85 -24.45
C ASN A 454 2.77 -10.29 -24.36
N PRO A 455 3.09 -11.60 -24.32
CA PRO A 455 4.47 -12.07 -24.21
C PRO A 455 5.41 -11.59 -25.33
N ASP A 456 4.89 -11.33 -26.54
CA ASP A 456 5.68 -10.82 -27.66
C ASP A 456 6.07 -9.33 -27.46
N ASP A 457 5.32 -8.62 -26.62
CA ASP A 457 5.61 -7.24 -26.25
C ASP A 457 6.79 -7.11 -25.27
N LEU A 458 7.30 -8.22 -24.73
CA LEU A 458 8.36 -8.23 -23.71
C LEU A 458 9.60 -7.42 -24.12
N LYS A 459 10.05 -7.54 -25.37
CA LYS A 459 11.24 -6.80 -25.86
C LYS A 459 11.03 -5.29 -25.78
N GLY A 460 9.84 -4.82 -26.16
CA GLY A 460 9.47 -3.41 -26.06
C GLY A 460 9.21 -2.95 -24.64
N MET A 461 8.65 -3.82 -23.78
CA MET A 461 8.46 -3.55 -22.36
C MET A 461 9.80 -3.37 -21.65
N VAL A 462 10.80 -4.18 -22.00
CA VAL A 462 12.18 -4.07 -21.49
C VAL A 462 12.87 -2.81 -21.99
N ALA A 463 12.60 -2.41 -23.24
CA ALA A 463 13.20 -1.23 -23.84
C ALA A 463 12.56 0.10 -23.41
N ALA A 464 11.38 0.05 -22.76
CA ALA A 464 10.61 1.24 -22.38
C ALA A 464 10.93 1.71 -20.96
N GLU A 465 10.92 3.03 -20.76
CA GLU A 465 11.06 3.66 -19.44
C GLU A 465 9.79 3.48 -18.60
N GLY A 466 8.65 3.31 -19.27
CA GLY A 466 7.35 3.15 -18.63
C GLY A 466 6.34 2.47 -19.52
N ILE A 467 5.34 1.85 -18.90
CA ILE A 467 4.32 1.06 -19.60
C ILE A 467 2.94 1.61 -19.24
N LEU A 468 2.13 1.89 -20.26
CA LEU A 468 0.77 2.35 -20.09
C LEU A 468 -0.18 1.43 -20.86
N THR A 469 -1.21 0.94 -20.18
CA THR A 469 -2.28 0.19 -20.85
C THR A 469 -3.65 0.81 -20.63
N SER A 470 -4.48 0.84 -21.67
CA SER A 470 -5.87 1.29 -21.51
C SER A 470 -6.75 0.22 -20.85
N HIS A 471 -6.37 -1.05 -20.95
CA HIS A 471 -7.04 -2.18 -20.28
C HIS A 471 -6.04 -2.99 -19.45
N GLY A 472 -6.57 -3.75 -18.48
CA GLY A 472 -5.77 -4.60 -17.59
C GLY A 472 -5.73 -4.09 -16.16
N GLY A 473 -5.77 -5.03 -15.21
CA GLY A 473 -5.68 -4.74 -13.77
C GLY A 473 -4.25 -4.64 -13.26
N LYS A 474 -4.11 -4.45 -11.94
CA LYS A 474 -2.81 -4.54 -11.23
C LYS A 474 -2.11 -5.89 -11.42
N THR A 475 -2.77 -6.89 -11.93
CA THR A 475 -2.26 -8.26 -12.11
C THR A 475 -2.20 -8.66 -13.58
N SER A 476 -2.39 -7.70 -14.49
CA SER A 476 -2.24 -7.92 -15.92
C SER A 476 -0.78 -8.28 -16.27
N HIS A 477 -0.58 -8.91 -17.44
CA HIS A 477 0.75 -9.18 -17.99
C HIS A 477 1.67 -7.95 -17.91
N ALA A 478 1.13 -6.77 -18.25
CA ALA A 478 1.85 -5.50 -18.15
C ALA A 478 2.31 -5.22 -16.72
N ALA A 479 1.39 -5.30 -15.76
CA ALA A 479 1.64 -4.99 -14.36
C ALA A 479 2.61 -5.97 -13.68
N VAL A 480 2.49 -7.27 -13.97
CA VAL A 480 3.33 -8.33 -13.38
C VAL A 480 4.76 -8.20 -13.88
N ILE A 481 4.96 -8.06 -15.19
CA ILE A 481 6.29 -7.88 -15.77
C ILE A 481 6.89 -6.54 -15.33
N ALA A 482 6.11 -5.45 -15.38
CA ALA A 482 6.57 -4.14 -14.94
C ALA A 482 7.02 -4.15 -13.47
N ARG A 483 6.28 -4.79 -12.56
CA ARG A 483 6.71 -4.93 -11.15
C ARG A 483 7.93 -5.81 -10.99
N GLY A 484 8.01 -6.90 -11.75
CA GLY A 484 9.20 -7.78 -11.75
C GLY A 484 10.47 -7.03 -12.15
N MET A 485 10.35 -6.09 -13.09
CA MET A 485 11.43 -5.27 -13.62
C MET A 485 11.66 -3.96 -12.85
N GLY A 486 10.70 -3.53 -12.03
CA GLY A 486 10.71 -2.20 -11.41
C GLY A 486 10.45 -1.06 -12.40
N THR A 487 9.81 -1.35 -13.53
CA THR A 487 9.44 -0.34 -14.53
C THR A 487 8.12 0.33 -14.11
N PRO A 488 8.04 1.67 -14.08
CA PRO A 488 6.79 2.40 -13.85
C PRO A 488 5.65 1.95 -14.77
N CYS A 489 4.49 1.63 -14.20
CA CYS A 489 3.36 1.16 -14.98
C CYS A 489 2.01 1.66 -14.47
N VAL A 490 1.22 2.20 -15.39
CA VAL A 490 -0.18 2.59 -15.19
C VAL A 490 -1.06 1.70 -16.06
N CYS A 491 -1.87 0.85 -15.44
CA CYS A 491 -2.76 -0.06 -16.17
C CYS A 491 -4.22 0.41 -16.11
N GLY A 492 -5.02 0.03 -17.09
CA GLY A 492 -6.47 0.28 -17.06
C GLY A 492 -6.83 1.76 -17.11
N VAL A 493 -6.13 2.55 -17.94
CA VAL A 493 -6.48 3.94 -18.21
C VAL A 493 -7.71 3.96 -19.15
N GLU A 494 -8.91 3.76 -18.60
CA GLU A 494 -10.15 3.61 -19.39
C GLU A 494 -10.44 4.83 -20.29
N ALA A 495 -9.98 6.01 -19.88
CA ALA A 495 -10.14 7.23 -20.67
C ALA A 495 -9.30 7.25 -21.97
N PHE A 496 -8.32 6.35 -22.14
CA PHE A 496 -7.45 6.31 -23.31
C PHE A 496 -7.98 5.35 -24.38
N HIS A 497 -8.50 5.90 -25.48
CA HIS A 497 -8.87 5.16 -26.68
C HIS A 497 -7.69 5.09 -27.63
N ILE A 498 -7.00 3.95 -27.61
CA ILE A 498 -5.76 3.71 -28.37
C ILE A 498 -6.08 3.14 -29.76
N ASP A 499 -5.67 3.83 -30.82
CA ASP A 499 -5.64 3.30 -32.19
C ASP A 499 -4.18 3.07 -32.62
N ALA A 500 -3.69 1.86 -32.37
CA ALA A 500 -2.32 1.48 -32.69
C ALA A 500 -2.00 1.49 -34.21
N LYS A 501 -3.01 1.41 -35.09
CA LYS A 501 -2.78 1.48 -36.55
C LYS A 501 -2.64 2.92 -37.03
N ALA A 502 -3.46 3.81 -36.49
CA ALA A 502 -3.36 5.25 -36.74
C ALA A 502 -2.22 5.91 -35.94
N LYS A 503 -1.66 5.20 -34.95
CA LYS A 503 -0.61 5.66 -34.04
C LYS A 503 -1.06 6.92 -33.26
N GLU A 504 -2.28 6.87 -32.75
CA GLU A 504 -2.90 7.95 -31.97
C GLU A 504 -3.64 7.42 -30.72
N VAL A 505 -3.72 8.27 -29.69
CA VAL A 505 -4.58 8.11 -28.52
C VAL A 505 -5.54 9.28 -28.44
N ARG A 506 -6.82 8.96 -28.23
CA ARG A 506 -7.86 9.96 -27.90
C ARG A 506 -8.26 9.81 -26.44
N ILE A 507 -8.45 10.93 -25.76
CA ILE A 507 -8.76 10.96 -24.33
C ILE A 507 -10.24 11.31 -24.15
N ASP A 508 -11.00 10.45 -23.48
CA ASP A 508 -12.42 10.71 -23.18
C ASP A 508 -12.58 11.97 -22.32
N GLY A 509 -13.49 12.85 -22.73
CA GLY A 509 -13.76 14.11 -22.03
C GLY A 509 -12.76 15.25 -22.35
N SER A 510 -11.87 15.05 -23.32
CA SER A 510 -10.89 16.06 -23.77
C SER A 510 -10.84 16.15 -25.30
N ASP A 511 -10.48 17.33 -25.83
CA ASP A 511 -10.22 17.52 -27.27
C ASP A 511 -8.77 17.17 -27.66
N VAL A 512 -7.96 16.67 -26.71
CA VAL A 512 -6.55 16.33 -26.92
C VAL A 512 -6.40 14.98 -27.62
N VAL A 513 -5.58 14.95 -28.69
CA VAL A 513 -5.17 13.73 -29.41
C VAL A 513 -3.65 13.65 -29.38
N LEU A 514 -3.12 12.55 -28.84
CA LEU A 514 -1.68 12.28 -28.74
C LEU A 514 -1.24 11.34 -29.85
N HIS A 515 -0.06 11.56 -30.41
CA HIS A 515 0.51 10.80 -31.51
C HIS A 515 1.81 10.11 -31.09
N GLU A 516 2.27 9.16 -31.91
CA GLU A 516 3.60 8.57 -31.72
C GLU A 516 4.70 9.64 -31.76
N GLY A 517 5.61 9.59 -30.80
CA GLY A 517 6.65 10.61 -30.62
C GLY A 517 6.27 11.76 -29.68
N ASP A 518 4.99 11.92 -29.33
CA ASP A 518 4.60 12.90 -28.31
C ASP A 518 5.13 12.47 -26.95
N LEU A 519 5.67 13.43 -26.19
CA LEU A 519 6.22 13.20 -24.86
C LEU A 519 5.10 13.17 -23.83
N ILE A 520 5.09 12.12 -23.01
CA ILE A 520 4.24 12.02 -21.82
C ILE A 520 5.08 11.62 -20.62
N SER A 521 4.54 11.95 -19.44
CA SER A 521 5.05 11.47 -18.17
C SER A 521 3.99 10.62 -17.50
N ILE A 522 4.39 9.49 -16.93
CA ILE A 522 3.50 8.63 -16.14
C ILE A 522 4.04 8.53 -14.72
N ASP A 523 3.14 8.42 -13.75
CA ASP A 523 3.46 8.05 -12.38
C ASP A 523 2.62 6.82 -12.03
N GLY A 524 3.28 5.68 -11.99
CA GLY A 524 2.71 4.38 -11.65
C GLY A 524 2.50 4.17 -10.15
N GLY A 525 2.95 5.09 -9.28
CA GLY A 525 2.61 5.11 -7.86
C GLY A 525 1.23 5.71 -7.60
N GLU A 526 0.95 6.86 -8.24
CA GLU A 526 -0.33 7.58 -8.15
C GLU A 526 -1.33 7.19 -9.25
N GLY A 527 -0.88 6.46 -10.28
CA GLY A 527 -1.70 6.05 -11.41
C GLY A 527 -2.08 7.22 -12.33
N ILE A 528 -1.24 8.25 -12.45
CA ILE A 528 -1.53 9.45 -13.23
C ILE A 528 -0.72 9.49 -14.54
N VAL A 529 -1.31 10.14 -15.55
CA VAL A 529 -0.68 10.41 -16.84
C VAL A 529 -0.69 11.92 -17.08
N VAL A 530 0.43 12.47 -17.51
CA VAL A 530 0.66 13.91 -17.63
C VAL A 530 1.22 14.23 -19.02
N LEU A 531 0.79 15.34 -19.61
CA LEU A 531 1.30 15.79 -20.90
C LEU A 531 2.71 16.38 -20.77
N GLY A 532 3.60 16.00 -21.67
CA GLY A 532 4.94 16.55 -21.75
C GLY A 532 5.96 15.85 -20.85
N ALA A 533 7.20 16.33 -20.93
CA ALA A 533 8.34 15.81 -20.19
C ALA A 533 8.45 16.48 -18.82
N MET A 534 8.14 15.75 -17.75
CA MET A 534 8.35 16.20 -16.38
C MET A 534 9.76 15.85 -15.91
N PRO A 535 10.38 16.68 -15.05
CA PRO A 535 11.64 16.31 -14.42
C PRO A 535 11.42 15.10 -13.51
N LEU A 536 12.29 14.10 -13.62
CA LEU A 536 12.33 12.95 -12.71
C LEU A 536 13.41 13.17 -11.66
N THR A 537 13.09 12.81 -10.42
CA THR A 537 14.06 12.72 -9.33
C THR A 537 14.29 11.25 -8.99
N ARG A 538 15.54 10.79 -9.07
CA ARG A 538 15.91 9.48 -8.52
C ARG A 538 16.23 9.66 -7.05
N ALA A 539 15.63 8.82 -6.22
CA ALA A 539 16.04 8.73 -4.82
C ALA A 539 17.41 8.05 -4.77
N GLU A 540 18.41 8.75 -4.25
CA GLU A 540 19.67 8.13 -3.88
C GLU A 540 19.48 7.34 -2.57
N LEU A 541 20.11 6.17 -2.45
CA LEU A 541 20.24 5.40 -1.20
C LEU A 541 21.23 6.08 -0.22
N THR A 542 21.23 7.40 -0.13
CA THR A 542 22.22 8.14 0.65
C THR A 542 21.55 8.80 1.85
N GLY A 543 22.29 8.88 2.96
CA GLY A 543 21.83 9.52 4.18
C GLY A 543 20.92 8.63 5.04
N ASP A 544 19.68 9.06 5.23
CA ASP A 544 18.80 8.52 6.27
C ASP A 544 18.37 7.06 6.02
N LEU A 545 18.13 6.69 4.75
CA LEU A 545 17.70 5.33 4.39
C LEU A 545 18.79 4.29 4.66
N GLU A 546 20.04 4.57 4.29
CA GLU A 546 21.18 3.69 4.53
C GLU A 546 21.39 3.46 6.03
N MET A 547 21.25 4.52 6.85
CA MET A 547 21.42 4.42 8.30
C MET A 547 20.38 3.51 8.95
N VAL A 548 19.10 3.67 8.59
CA VAL A 548 18.02 2.82 9.10
C VAL A 548 18.17 1.39 8.62
N LEU A 549 18.50 1.17 7.34
CA LEU A 549 18.73 -0.17 6.81
C LEU A 549 19.95 -0.85 7.46
N GLY A 550 20.97 -0.09 7.83
CA GLY A 550 22.08 -0.57 8.65
C GLY A 550 21.62 -1.07 10.02
N TRP A 551 20.73 -0.35 10.70
CA TRP A 551 20.11 -0.83 11.94
C TRP A 551 19.24 -2.06 11.72
N ALA A 552 18.49 -2.10 10.62
CA ALA A 552 17.68 -3.26 10.25
C ALA A 552 18.55 -4.51 10.01
N ASP A 553 19.70 -4.36 9.34
CA ASP A 553 20.68 -5.42 9.14
C ASP A 553 21.27 -5.91 10.46
N GLU A 554 21.71 -5.00 11.33
CA GLU A 554 22.19 -5.34 12.68
C GLU A 554 21.17 -6.19 13.43
N ILE A 555 19.88 -5.86 13.34
CA ILE A 555 18.80 -6.56 14.03
C ILE A 555 18.52 -7.92 13.38
N ARG A 556 18.29 -7.97 12.07
CA ARG A 556 17.86 -9.21 11.38
C ARG A 556 18.96 -10.28 11.37
N LEU A 557 20.23 -9.87 11.38
CA LEU A 557 21.39 -10.76 11.36
C LEU A 557 21.88 -11.16 12.77
N GLN A 558 21.30 -10.61 13.85
CA GLN A 558 21.69 -10.98 15.20
C GLN A 558 21.49 -12.48 15.47
N GLU A 559 22.58 -13.13 15.90
CA GLU A 559 22.54 -14.46 16.50
C GLU A 559 21.99 -14.37 17.93
N GLY A 560 20.88 -15.06 18.22
CA GLY A 560 20.19 -14.94 19.50
C GLY A 560 18.98 -15.87 19.61
N SER A 561 17.79 -15.32 19.84
CA SER A 561 16.53 -16.06 20.02
C SER A 561 16.09 -16.86 18.77
N SER A 562 16.62 -16.53 17.59
CA SER A 562 16.43 -17.25 16.33
C SER A 562 17.68 -17.17 15.45
N HIS A 563 17.73 -17.96 14.37
CA HIS A 563 18.80 -17.89 13.36
C HIS A 563 18.78 -16.54 12.60
N PRO A 564 19.88 -16.12 11.95
CA PRO A 564 19.91 -14.92 11.13
C PRO A 564 18.88 -14.96 9.98
N TYR A 565 18.25 -13.83 9.68
CA TYR A 565 17.28 -13.70 8.58
C TYR A 565 17.94 -13.05 7.39
N HIS A 566 18.32 -13.86 6.41
CA HIS A 566 19.07 -13.42 5.24
C HIS A 566 18.15 -12.93 4.12
N VAL A 567 18.59 -11.91 3.38
CA VAL A 567 17.87 -11.37 2.21
C VAL A 567 18.75 -11.53 0.97
N ARG A 568 18.29 -12.37 0.05
CA ARG A 568 18.87 -12.59 -1.27
C ARG A 568 18.05 -11.87 -2.34
N VAL A 569 18.53 -11.90 -3.59
CA VAL A 569 17.84 -11.30 -4.73
C VAL A 569 17.55 -12.32 -5.83
N ASN A 570 16.45 -12.08 -6.56
CA ASN A 570 16.17 -12.70 -7.84
C ASN A 570 16.75 -11.79 -8.93
N ALA A 571 17.85 -12.20 -9.57
CA ALA A 571 18.54 -11.42 -10.59
C ALA A 571 19.06 -12.34 -11.69
N ASP A 572 18.78 -11.96 -12.94
CA ASP A 572 19.01 -12.81 -14.11
C ASP A 572 20.13 -12.27 -15.01
N ASN A 573 20.60 -11.04 -14.78
CA ASN A 573 21.70 -10.40 -15.49
C ASN A 573 22.65 -9.65 -14.50
N PRO A 574 23.89 -9.34 -14.93
CA PRO A 574 24.88 -8.66 -14.09
C PRO A 574 24.45 -7.27 -13.60
N GLU A 575 23.67 -6.53 -14.40
CA GLU A 575 23.18 -5.20 -14.06
C GLU A 575 22.24 -5.23 -12.85
N ASP A 576 21.25 -6.13 -12.88
CA ASP A 576 20.29 -6.36 -11.79
C ASP A 576 21.01 -6.87 -10.54
N ALA A 577 22.02 -7.74 -10.71
CA ALA A 577 22.84 -8.22 -9.61
C ALA A 577 23.63 -7.07 -8.96
N SER A 578 24.25 -6.19 -9.75
CA SER A 578 24.96 -5.01 -9.24
C SER A 578 24.02 -4.06 -8.50
N LEU A 579 22.86 -3.77 -9.09
CA LEU A 579 21.84 -2.91 -8.48
C LEU A 579 21.36 -3.49 -7.13
N ALA A 580 21.14 -4.80 -7.08
CA ALA A 580 20.73 -5.47 -5.85
C ALA A 580 21.78 -5.40 -4.74
N LEU A 581 23.07 -5.49 -5.10
CA LEU A 581 24.17 -5.32 -4.15
C LEU A 581 24.19 -3.91 -3.57
N ASP A 582 23.93 -2.88 -4.39
CA ASP A 582 23.80 -1.50 -3.92
C ASP A 582 22.63 -1.34 -2.94
N PHE A 583 21.53 -2.08 -3.15
CA PHE A 583 20.40 -2.18 -2.21
C PHE A 583 20.66 -3.08 -0.98
N GLY A 584 21.83 -3.72 -0.88
CA GLY A 584 22.26 -4.53 0.25
C GLY A 584 21.84 -6.01 0.19
N ALA A 585 21.60 -6.55 -1.00
CA ALA A 585 21.39 -7.99 -1.17
C ALA A 585 22.65 -8.78 -0.80
N GLU A 586 22.48 -9.94 -0.19
CA GLU A 586 23.61 -10.73 0.30
C GLU A 586 24.16 -11.71 -0.75
N ALA A 587 23.27 -12.25 -1.58
CA ALA A 587 23.51 -13.29 -2.56
C ALA A 587 22.34 -13.34 -3.57
N ILE A 588 22.46 -14.12 -4.64
CA ILE A 588 21.35 -14.40 -5.55
C ILE A 588 20.65 -15.69 -5.10
N GLY A 589 19.35 -15.60 -4.80
CA GLY A 589 18.50 -16.72 -4.39
C GLY A 589 17.75 -17.37 -5.56
N LEU A 590 17.70 -16.69 -6.71
CA LEU A 590 17.18 -17.22 -7.97
C LEU A 590 17.75 -16.45 -9.16
N CYS A 591 18.48 -17.15 -10.03
CA CYS A 591 18.84 -16.72 -11.37
C CYS A 591 18.12 -17.63 -12.38
N ARG A 592 17.23 -17.03 -13.17
CA ARG A 592 16.41 -17.70 -14.19
C ARG A 592 17.17 -17.76 -15.50
N THR A 593 17.52 -18.97 -15.90
CA THR A 593 18.32 -19.18 -17.12
C THR A 593 17.55 -18.94 -18.41
N GLU A 594 16.23 -18.83 -18.33
CA GLU A 594 15.39 -18.84 -19.53
C GLU A 594 15.33 -17.47 -20.18
N HIS A 595 15.46 -16.42 -19.36
CA HIS A 595 15.66 -15.06 -19.83
C HIS A 595 16.96 -14.89 -20.63
N MET A 596 17.99 -15.71 -20.34
CA MET A 596 19.26 -15.73 -21.08
C MET A 596 19.14 -16.30 -22.51
N PHE A 597 18.03 -16.96 -22.83
CA PHE A 597 17.72 -17.46 -24.19
C PHE A 597 16.87 -16.50 -25.02
N LEU A 598 16.35 -15.43 -24.43
CA LEU A 598 15.47 -14.47 -25.11
C LEU A 598 16.29 -13.44 -25.93
N GLY A 599 15.60 -12.45 -26.53
CA GLY A 599 16.27 -11.40 -27.32
C GLY A 599 16.82 -11.91 -28.66
N GLU A 600 18.07 -11.55 -28.97
CA GLU A 600 18.77 -11.96 -30.21
C GLU A 600 19.09 -13.47 -30.24
N ARG A 601 19.08 -14.12 -29.07
CA ARG A 601 19.46 -15.52 -28.88
C ARG A 601 18.29 -16.50 -29.05
N LYS A 602 17.05 -15.99 -29.13
CA LYS A 602 15.82 -16.77 -29.35
C LYS A 602 15.96 -17.70 -30.57
N ASN A 603 16.63 -17.22 -31.61
CA ASN A 603 16.85 -17.99 -32.84
C ASN A 603 17.67 -19.27 -32.60
N ILE A 604 18.66 -19.24 -31.70
CA ILE A 604 19.55 -20.38 -31.44
C ILE A 604 18.76 -21.50 -30.76
N ILE A 605 17.97 -21.17 -29.72
CA ILE A 605 17.13 -22.15 -29.03
C ILE A 605 16.00 -22.66 -29.95
N GLN A 606 15.42 -21.80 -30.79
CA GLN A 606 14.46 -22.22 -31.81
C GLN A 606 15.08 -23.21 -32.80
N THR A 607 16.31 -22.99 -33.26
CA THR A 607 17.03 -23.95 -34.10
C THR A 607 17.21 -25.28 -33.39
N TYR A 608 17.60 -25.28 -32.11
CA TYR A 608 17.71 -26.52 -31.34
C TYR A 608 16.38 -27.29 -31.26
N ILE A 609 15.30 -26.60 -30.93
CA ILE A 609 13.96 -27.19 -30.76
C ILE A 609 13.42 -27.71 -32.10
N LEU A 610 13.58 -26.91 -33.16
CA LEU A 610 12.98 -27.17 -34.45
C LEU A 610 13.84 -28.02 -35.38
N SER A 611 15.13 -28.26 -35.16
CA SER A 611 15.93 -29.09 -36.07
C SER A 611 15.66 -30.59 -35.88
N GLU A 612 15.67 -31.36 -36.97
CA GLU A 612 15.64 -32.85 -36.94
C GLU A 612 17.03 -33.46 -37.11
N GLU A 613 17.96 -32.71 -37.69
CA GLU A 613 19.33 -33.13 -37.93
C GLU A 613 20.15 -33.05 -36.64
N ALA A 614 20.73 -34.18 -36.22
CA ALA A 614 21.55 -34.26 -35.01
C ALA A 614 22.75 -33.28 -35.03
N GLN A 615 23.27 -33.01 -36.22
CA GLN A 615 24.41 -32.11 -36.41
C GLN A 615 24.02 -30.63 -36.23
N GLU A 616 22.84 -30.21 -36.69
CA GLU A 616 22.33 -28.86 -36.45
C GLU A 616 22.00 -28.65 -34.97
N ARG A 617 21.39 -29.64 -34.31
CA ARG A 617 21.13 -29.58 -32.86
C ARG A 617 22.41 -29.46 -32.05
N SER A 618 23.44 -30.24 -32.40
CA SER A 618 24.74 -30.18 -31.72
C SER A 618 25.40 -28.81 -31.88
N ARG A 619 25.35 -28.23 -33.08
CA ARG A 619 25.87 -26.88 -33.33
C ARG A 619 25.10 -25.82 -32.53
N ALA A 620 23.76 -25.90 -32.50
CA ALA A 620 22.95 -24.98 -31.70
C ALA A 620 23.27 -25.10 -30.20
N LEU A 621 23.50 -26.31 -29.68
CA LEU A 621 23.94 -26.53 -28.30
C LEU A 621 25.32 -25.92 -28.02
N GLU A 622 26.28 -26.02 -28.93
CA GLU A 622 27.60 -25.39 -28.80
C GLU A 622 27.50 -23.86 -28.78
N GLU A 623 26.68 -23.28 -29.66
CA GLU A 623 26.41 -21.84 -29.68
C GLU A 623 25.74 -21.38 -28.36
N LEU A 624 24.74 -22.14 -27.86
CA LEU A 624 24.10 -21.88 -26.57
C LEU A 624 25.07 -21.99 -25.39
N LEU A 625 25.96 -23.00 -25.40
CA LEU A 625 26.99 -23.18 -24.37
C LEU A 625 27.90 -21.96 -24.30
N GLN A 626 28.35 -21.46 -25.44
CA GLN A 626 29.26 -20.32 -25.50
C GLN A 626 28.61 -19.06 -24.92
N VAL A 627 27.38 -18.74 -25.33
CA VAL A 627 26.70 -17.52 -24.86
C VAL A 627 26.35 -17.58 -23.38
N GLN A 628 25.82 -18.72 -22.89
CA GLN A 628 25.54 -18.86 -21.45
C GLN A 628 26.81 -18.84 -20.60
N THR A 629 27.89 -19.46 -21.06
CA THR A 629 29.17 -19.41 -20.33
C THR A 629 29.64 -17.97 -20.18
N SER A 630 29.46 -17.14 -21.22
CA SER A 630 29.79 -15.71 -21.16
C SER A 630 28.96 -14.96 -20.12
N ASP A 631 27.64 -15.18 -20.09
CA ASP A 631 26.76 -14.53 -19.11
C ASP A 631 27.14 -14.92 -17.68
N PHE A 632 27.41 -16.20 -17.44
CA PHE A 632 27.81 -16.69 -16.13
C PHE A 632 29.19 -16.18 -15.70
N VAL A 633 30.13 -16.00 -16.64
CA VAL A 633 31.42 -15.37 -16.34
C VAL A 633 31.22 -13.94 -15.82
N GLU A 634 30.34 -13.16 -16.45
CA GLU A 634 30.05 -11.81 -15.99
C GLU A 634 29.28 -11.80 -14.67
N MET A 635 28.22 -12.61 -14.57
CA MET A 635 27.41 -12.75 -13.36
C MET A 635 28.24 -13.15 -12.14
N PHE A 636 29.05 -14.21 -12.26
CA PHE A 636 29.87 -14.70 -11.14
C PHE A 636 31.03 -13.76 -10.80
N ARG A 637 31.50 -12.95 -11.76
CA ARG A 637 32.47 -11.87 -11.48
C ARG A 637 31.81 -10.77 -10.64
N THR A 638 30.60 -10.34 -11.01
CA THR A 638 29.82 -9.34 -10.24
C THR A 638 29.53 -9.84 -8.81
N MET A 639 29.24 -11.13 -8.67
CA MET A 639 28.89 -11.76 -7.41
C MET A 639 30.06 -12.50 -6.73
N ASP A 640 31.32 -12.07 -6.94
CA ASP A 640 32.47 -12.75 -6.35
C ASP A 640 32.30 -12.96 -4.83
N ARG A 641 32.62 -14.17 -4.36
CA ARG A 641 32.48 -14.64 -2.95
C ARG A 641 31.05 -14.71 -2.41
N ARG A 642 30.03 -14.51 -3.24
CA ARG A 642 28.61 -14.60 -2.85
C ARG A 642 27.96 -15.76 -3.56
N ASP A 643 26.97 -16.35 -2.89
CA ASP A 643 26.25 -17.49 -3.42
C ASP A 643 25.37 -17.04 -4.60
N VAL A 644 25.32 -17.85 -5.66
CA VAL A 644 24.49 -17.59 -6.84
C VAL A 644 23.69 -18.84 -7.19
N VAL A 645 22.42 -18.86 -6.77
CA VAL A 645 21.49 -19.97 -7.07
C VAL A 645 20.99 -19.86 -8.51
N VAL A 646 21.49 -20.72 -9.38
CA VAL A 646 21.09 -20.82 -10.79
C VAL A 646 20.06 -21.92 -10.97
N ARG A 647 18.86 -21.55 -11.43
CA ARG A 647 17.81 -22.51 -11.76
C ARG A 647 17.98 -23.01 -13.19
N LEU A 648 18.01 -24.32 -13.35
CA LEU A 648 17.99 -24.94 -14.68
C LEU A 648 16.69 -24.60 -15.43
N ILE A 649 16.69 -24.80 -16.74
CA ILE A 649 15.57 -24.47 -17.62
C ILE A 649 14.25 -25.07 -17.11
N ASP A 650 13.24 -24.22 -16.97
CA ASP A 650 11.93 -24.53 -16.41
C ASP A 650 10.77 -24.50 -17.41
N PRO A 651 10.50 -23.43 -18.19
CA PRO A 651 9.40 -23.34 -19.14
C PRO A 651 9.38 -24.47 -20.18
N PRO A 652 8.19 -24.85 -20.66
CA PRO A 652 8.03 -25.76 -21.78
C PRO A 652 8.57 -25.14 -23.07
N LEU A 653 9.09 -25.97 -23.97
CA LEU A 653 9.80 -25.51 -25.16
C LEU A 653 8.95 -24.66 -26.13
N HIS A 654 7.62 -24.82 -26.11
CA HIS A 654 6.75 -24.05 -26.99
C HIS A 654 6.73 -22.55 -26.65
N GLU A 655 7.11 -22.14 -25.44
CA GLU A 655 7.23 -20.72 -25.08
C GLU A 655 8.36 -20.00 -25.83
N PHE A 656 9.34 -20.73 -26.36
CA PHE A 656 10.41 -20.16 -27.19
C PHE A 656 10.06 -20.12 -28.69
N LEU A 657 8.96 -20.75 -29.09
CA LEU A 657 8.54 -20.83 -30.49
C LEU A 657 7.71 -19.60 -30.90
N ASP A 658 7.49 -19.44 -32.20
CA ASP A 658 6.63 -18.38 -32.73
C ASP A 658 5.15 -18.80 -32.61
N ASP A 659 4.21 -17.83 -32.57
CA ASP A 659 2.78 -18.17 -32.46
C ASP A 659 2.35 -19.03 -33.67
N PRO A 660 1.82 -20.25 -33.44
CA PRO A 660 1.34 -21.11 -34.51
C PRO A 660 0.27 -20.42 -35.38
N ARG A 661 -0.54 -19.51 -34.83
CA ARG A 661 -1.52 -18.74 -35.59
C ARG A 661 -0.87 -17.78 -36.57
N GLU A 662 0.16 -17.07 -36.16
CA GLU A 662 0.89 -16.18 -37.06
C GLU A 662 1.57 -16.98 -38.18
N LEU A 663 2.16 -18.11 -37.85
CA LEU A 663 2.78 -18.98 -38.84
C LEU A 663 1.75 -19.58 -39.82
N ALA A 664 0.55 -19.93 -39.33
CA ALA A 664 -0.55 -20.38 -40.19
C ALA A 664 -1.05 -19.28 -41.13
N VAL A 665 -1.15 -18.03 -40.65
CA VAL A 665 -1.48 -16.86 -41.49
C VAL A 665 -0.39 -16.58 -42.52
N ALA A 666 0.87 -16.64 -42.12
CA ALA A 666 2.02 -16.46 -43.02
C ALA A 666 2.05 -17.53 -44.10
N LEU A 667 1.80 -18.80 -43.75
CA LEU A 667 1.66 -19.90 -44.69
C LEU A 667 0.51 -19.64 -45.68
N ALA A 668 -0.68 -19.31 -45.20
CA ALA A 668 -1.84 -19.03 -46.06
C ALA A 668 -1.57 -17.87 -47.03
N ARG A 669 -0.86 -16.83 -46.57
CA ARG A 669 -0.45 -15.70 -47.39
C ARG A 669 0.56 -16.10 -48.47
N ARG A 670 1.61 -16.85 -48.11
CA ARG A 670 2.61 -17.35 -49.08
C ARG A 670 1.99 -18.31 -50.10
N GLU A 671 1.03 -19.12 -49.68
CA GLU A 671 0.25 -19.97 -50.58
C GLU A 671 -0.55 -19.14 -51.59
N ALA A 672 -1.20 -18.06 -51.15
CA ALA A 672 -1.94 -17.14 -52.02
C ALA A 672 -1.03 -16.33 -52.97
N GLU A 673 0.20 -16.00 -52.53
CA GLU A 673 1.22 -15.30 -53.32
C GLU A 673 1.91 -16.23 -54.34
N GLY A 674 1.61 -17.53 -54.34
CA GLY A 674 2.17 -18.50 -55.27
C GLY A 674 3.61 -18.90 -54.96
N ALA A 675 3.99 -18.91 -53.68
CA ALA A 675 5.33 -19.27 -53.25
C ALA A 675 5.74 -20.70 -53.68
N PRO A 676 7.05 -20.96 -53.86
CA PRO A 676 7.57 -22.28 -54.23
C PRO A 676 7.11 -23.41 -53.28
N GLN A 677 6.86 -24.61 -53.83
CA GLN A 677 6.32 -25.74 -53.04
C GLN A 677 7.27 -26.24 -51.96
N ASP A 678 8.57 -26.11 -52.16
CA ASP A 678 9.62 -26.38 -51.19
C ASP A 678 9.54 -25.43 -49.99
N GLU A 679 9.35 -24.13 -50.23
CA GLU A 679 9.14 -23.12 -49.16
C GLU A 679 7.86 -23.41 -48.36
N LEU A 680 6.75 -23.66 -49.05
CA LEU A 680 5.47 -24.00 -48.42
C LEU A 680 5.54 -25.30 -47.61
N SER A 681 6.28 -26.28 -48.10
CA SER A 681 6.50 -27.55 -47.39
C SER A 681 7.29 -27.34 -46.10
N LEU A 682 8.30 -26.46 -46.12
CA LEU A 682 9.08 -26.11 -44.94
C LEU A 682 8.22 -25.39 -43.89
N LEU A 683 7.41 -24.41 -44.29
CA LEU A 683 6.48 -23.70 -43.40
C LEU A 683 5.44 -24.64 -42.79
N ARG A 684 4.85 -25.55 -43.58
CA ARG A 684 3.92 -26.59 -43.08
C ARG A 684 4.60 -27.59 -42.14
N ALA A 685 5.86 -27.93 -42.37
CA ALA A 685 6.62 -28.79 -41.47
C ALA A 685 6.90 -28.09 -40.13
N ARG A 686 7.28 -26.81 -40.17
CA ARG A 686 7.48 -25.98 -38.97
C ARG A 686 6.19 -25.84 -38.16
N LEU A 687 5.07 -25.50 -38.80
CA LEU A 687 3.77 -25.37 -38.14
C LEU A 687 3.36 -26.68 -37.45
N ARG A 688 3.49 -27.83 -38.14
CA ARG A 688 3.19 -29.13 -37.55
C ARG A 688 4.05 -29.46 -36.33
N ARG A 689 5.31 -28.99 -36.27
CA ARG A 689 6.18 -29.19 -35.09
C ARG A 689 5.75 -28.31 -33.93
N ILE A 690 5.45 -27.04 -34.18
CA ILE A 690 4.94 -26.13 -33.15
C ILE A 690 3.63 -26.69 -32.57
N ASP A 691 2.69 -27.11 -33.43
CA ASP A 691 1.42 -27.72 -33.01
C ASP A 691 1.63 -29.01 -32.19
N ALA A 692 2.64 -29.82 -32.52
CA ALA A 692 2.95 -31.05 -31.78
C ALA A 692 3.55 -30.79 -30.39
N MET A 693 4.06 -29.59 -30.13
CA MET A 693 4.58 -29.16 -28.83
C MET A 693 3.56 -28.37 -28.01
N ALA A 694 2.39 -28.08 -28.58
CA ALA A 694 1.32 -27.39 -27.88
C ALA A 694 0.73 -28.28 -26.77
N GLU A 695 0.60 -27.71 -25.58
CA GLU A 695 0.02 -28.38 -24.43
C GLU A 695 -1.26 -27.66 -24.00
N SER A 696 -2.27 -28.41 -23.53
CA SER A 696 -3.51 -27.80 -23.06
C SER A 696 -3.33 -27.00 -21.77
N ASN A 697 -2.38 -27.40 -20.91
CA ASN A 697 -2.05 -26.72 -19.66
C ASN A 697 -0.52 -26.66 -19.49
N PRO A 698 0.17 -25.71 -20.16
CA PRO A 698 1.63 -25.59 -20.15
C PRO A 698 2.26 -25.57 -18.75
N MET A 699 1.58 -24.95 -17.77
CA MET A 699 1.98 -24.90 -16.37
C MET A 699 2.30 -26.28 -15.76
N LEU A 700 1.57 -27.33 -16.14
CA LEU A 700 1.70 -28.68 -15.57
C LEU A 700 2.32 -29.69 -16.54
N GLY A 701 2.81 -29.23 -17.70
CA GLY A 701 3.23 -30.06 -18.82
C GLY A 701 4.67 -30.55 -18.78
N LEU A 702 5.26 -30.70 -19.97
CA LEU A 702 6.63 -31.14 -20.21
C LEU A 702 7.62 -29.99 -20.01
N ARG A 703 7.95 -29.75 -18.75
CA ARG A 703 8.77 -28.61 -18.32
C ARG A 703 9.66 -29.00 -17.12
N GLY A 704 10.58 -28.14 -16.70
CA GLY A 704 11.46 -28.34 -15.55
C GLY A 704 12.26 -29.64 -15.58
N VAL A 705 12.36 -30.36 -14.46
CA VAL A 705 13.09 -31.65 -14.40
C VAL A 705 12.56 -32.68 -15.39
N ARG A 706 11.28 -32.62 -15.80
CA ARG A 706 10.70 -33.56 -16.78
C ARG A 706 11.25 -33.30 -18.17
N LEU A 707 11.44 -32.02 -18.52
CA LEU A 707 12.08 -31.61 -19.75
C LEU A 707 13.52 -32.15 -19.82
N SER A 708 14.20 -32.20 -18.67
CA SER A 708 15.56 -32.76 -18.57
C SER A 708 15.65 -34.25 -18.94
N PHE A 709 14.55 -35.01 -18.83
CA PHE A 709 14.51 -36.41 -19.28
C PHE A 709 14.14 -36.56 -20.76
N ALA A 710 13.33 -35.65 -21.30
CA ALA A 710 12.96 -35.65 -22.72
C ALA A 710 14.07 -35.07 -23.61
N PHE A 711 14.78 -34.05 -23.13
CA PHE A 711 15.83 -33.31 -23.82
C PHE A 711 17.05 -33.17 -22.90
N PRO A 712 17.80 -34.27 -22.64
CA PRO A 712 18.87 -34.28 -21.64
C PRO A 712 20.04 -33.37 -21.99
N ASP A 713 20.23 -33.02 -23.26
CA ASP A 713 21.38 -32.23 -23.70
C ASP A 713 21.33 -30.78 -23.17
N LEU A 714 20.13 -30.20 -23.00
CA LEU A 714 19.96 -28.83 -22.50
C LEU A 714 20.45 -28.65 -21.06
N PRO A 715 19.92 -29.35 -20.04
CA PRO A 715 20.38 -29.18 -18.66
C PRO A 715 21.85 -29.57 -18.50
N LEU A 716 22.34 -30.56 -19.25
CA LEU A 716 23.75 -30.93 -19.31
C LEU A 716 24.63 -29.77 -19.79
N MET A 717 24.21 -29.09 -20.85
CA MET A 717 24.87 -27.91 -21.39
C MET A 717 24.88 -26.77 -20.35
N GLN A 718 23.76 -26.53 -19.65
CA GLN A 718 23.69 -25.49 -18.61
C GLN A 718 24.62 -25.77 -17.43
N VAL A 719 24.65 -27.02 -16.92
CA VAL A 719 25.59 -27.42 -15.86
C VAL A 719 27.04 -27.21 -16.32
N ARG A 720 27.35 -27.56 -17.58
CA ARG A 720 28.67 -27.34 -18.15
C ARG A 720 28.99 -25.84 -18.25
N ALA A 721 28.05 -25.00 -18.66
CA ALA A 721 28.24 -23.55 -18.75
C ALA A 721 28.57 -22.94 -17.37
N ILE A 722 27.78 -23.30 -16.35
CA ILE A 722 27.97 -22.86 -14.96
C ILE A 722 29.35 -23.28 -14.43
N ALA A 723 29.69 -24.57 -14.54
CA ALA A 723 30.96 -25.10 -14.05
C ALA A 723 32.16 -24.50 -14.82
N THR A 724 32.02 -24.30 -16.14
CA THR A 724 33.08 -23.73 -16.99
C THR A 724 33.33 -22.26 -16.66
N ALA A 725 32.28 -21.48 -16.44
CA ALA A 725 32.39 -20.09 -16.04
C ALA A 725 33.11 -19.96 -14.69
N ALA A 726 32.68 -20.74 -13.68
CA ALA A 726 33.33 -20.75 -12.37
C ALA A 726 34.80 -21.18 -12.46
N ALA A 727 35.09 -22.26 -13.18
CA ALA A 727 36.45 -22.75 -13.37
C ALA A 727 37.36 -21.73 -14.08
N THR A 728 36.82 -21.01 -15.07
CA THR A 728 37.53 -19.96 -15.80
C THR A 728 37.91 -18.82 -14.87
N LEU A 729 36.98 -18.31 -14.06
CA LEU A 729 37.25 -17.23 -13.11
C LEU A 729 38.25 -17.63 -12.02
N ILE A 730 38.17 -18.86 -11.51
CA ILE A 730 39.14 -19.38 -10.52
C ILE A 730 40.54 -19.48 -11.13
N ARG A 731 40.65 -20.08 -12.32
CA ARG A 731 41.95 -20.36 -12.97
C ARG A 731 42.62 -19.09 -13.50
N ASP A 732 41.85 -18.23 -14.16
CA ASP A 732 42.38 -17.14 -14.98
C ASP A 732 42.39 -15.80 -14.22
N GLU A 733 41.44 -15.57 -13.30
CA GLU A 733 41.30 -14.30 -12.56
C GLU A 733 41.58 -14.45 -11.05
N GLY A 734 41.65 -15.68 -10.52
CA GLY A 734 41.88 -15.93 -9.08
C GLY A 734 40.70 -15.51 -8.19
N LEU A 735 39.50 -15.40 -8.77
CA LEU A 735 38.26 -15.12 -8.04
C LEU A 735 37.73 -16.36 -7.32
N SER A 736 36.72 -16.17 -6.47
CA SER A 736 36.08 -17.21 -5.66
C SER A 736 34.56 -17.25 -5.92
N PRO A 737 34.12 -17.59 -7.16
CA PRO A 737 32.70 -17.73 -7.48
C PRO A 737 32.07 -18.87 -6.67
N ARG A 738 30.80 -18.69 -6.25
CA ARG A 738 30.03 -19.70 -5.48
C ARG A 738 28.69 -20.03 -6.14
N PRO A 739 28.69 -20.68 -7.31
CA PRO A 739 27.45 -21.10 -7.95
C PRO A 739 26.78 -22.23 -7.18
N GLU A 740 25.45 -22.21 -7.14
CA GLU A 740 24.59 -23.28 -6.65
C GLU A 740 23.63 -23.68 -7.77
N ILE A 741 23.44 -24.98 -8.02
CA ILE A 741 22.55 -25.47 -9.08
C ILE A 741 21.23 -25.91 -8.48
N MET A 742 20.13 -25.37 -9.01
CA MET A 742 18.78 -25.69 -8.56
C MET A 742 17.96 -26.40 -9.64
N VAL A 743 17.45 -27.59 -9.31
CA VAL A 743 16.56 -28.38 -10.18
C VAL A 743 15.10 -27.94 -10.00
N PRO A 744 14.40 -27.46 -11.05
CA PRO A 744 13.00 -27.05 -10.96
C PRO A 744 12.01 -28.22 -11.09
N LEU A 745 10.80 -28.01 -10.59
CA LEU A 745 9.58 -28.82 -10.76
C LEU A 745 9.71 -30.29 -10.32
N VAL A 746 10.56 -30.55 -9.32
CA VAL A 746 10.73 -31.89 -8.75
C VAL A 746 9.46 -32.30 -8.02
N SER A 747 9.03 -33.54 -8.26
CA SER A 747 7.84 -34.14 -7.65
C SER A 747 8.16 -35.41 -6.86
N VAL A 748 9.16 -36.18 -7.29
CA VAL A 748 9.64 -37.42 -6.66
C VAL A 748 11.14 -37.36 -6.43
N ALA A 749 11.64 -37.96 -5.34
CA ALA A 749 13.07 -37.96 -5.02
C ALA A 749 13.95 -38.52 -6.15
N SER A 750 13.46 -39.52 -6.89
CA SER A 750 14.20 -40.12 -8.01
C SER A 750 14.46 -39.17 -9.18
N GLU A 751 13.61 -38.15 -9.39
CA GLU A 751 13.86 -37.11 -10.41
C GLU A 751 15.11 -36.31 -10.03
N HIS A 752 15.16 -35.84 -8.77
CA HIS A 752 16.30 -35.07 -8.27
C HIS A 752 17.59 -35.91 -8.19
N ILE A 753 17.53 -37.14 -7.67
CA ILE A 753 18.70 -38.04 -7.57
C ILE A 753 19.35 -38.26 -8.93
N GLN A 754 18.55 -38.51 -9.97
CA GLN A 754 19.08 -38.73 -11.31
C GLN A 754 19.70 -37.45 -11.88
N MET A 755 19.03 -36.30 -11.74
CA MET A 755 19.55 -35.03 -12.23
C MET A 755 20.84 -34.63 -11.50
N ARG A 756 20.90 -34.81 -10.18
CA ARG A 756 22.11 -34.59 -9.37
C ARG A 756 23.28 -35.43 -9.85
N SER A 757 23.08 -36.75 -10.00
CA SER A 757 24.14 -37.66 -10.47
C SER A 757 24.68 -37.26 -11.85
N ILE A 758 23.79 -36.79 -12.73
CA ILE A 758 24.15 -36.30 -14.07
C ILE A 758 24.98 -35.01 -13.96
N ALA A 759 24.55 -34.06 -13.13
CA ALA A 759 25.21 -32.78 -12.95
C ALA A 759 26.60 -32.92 -12.29
N GLU A 760 26.72 -33.73 -11.22
CA GLU A 760 28.00 -34.02 -10.55
C GLU A 760 29.05 -34.57 -11.51
N ARG A 761 28.64 -35.47 -12.42
CA ARG A 761 29.53 -36.00 -13.46
C ARG A 761 30.05 -34.90 -14.38
N VAL A 762 29.18 -33.99 -14.84
CA VAL A 762 29.59 -32.87 -15.72
C VAL A 762 30.51 -31.91 -14.98
N ILE A 763 30.22 -31.61 -13.72
CA ILE A 763 31.08 -30.76 -12.88
C ILE A 763 32.48 -31.38 -12.77
N HIS A 764 32.56 -32.69 -12.48
CA HIS A 764 33.85 -33.38 -12.37
C HIS A 764 34.63 -33.44 -13.69
N GLU A 765 33.94 -33.55 -14.83
CA GLU A 765 34.57 -33.44 -16.15
C GLU A 765 35.20 -32.06 -16.38
N VAL A 766 34.52 -30.99 -15.99
CA VAL A 766 35.04 -29.62 -16.08
C VAL A 766 36.18 -29.38 -15.09
N GLU A 767 36.02 -29.84 -13.84
CA GLU A 767 37.04 -29.82 -12.79
C GLU A 767 38.36 -30.44 -13.29
N SER A 768 38.26 -31.63 -13.90
CA SER A 768 39.39 -32.35 -14.48
C SER A 768 40.00 -31.64 -15.68
N ALA A 769 39.18 -31.04 -16.54
CA ALA A 769 39.64 -30.34 -17.74
C ALA A 769 40.36 -29.02 -17.42
N PHE A 770 39.92 -28.31 -16.39
CA PHE A 770 40.49 -27.01 -15.98
C PHE A 770 41.57 -27.13 -14.91
N GLY A 771 41.63 -28.25 -14.18
CA GLY A 771 42.60 -28.47 -13.11
C GLY A 771 42.35 -27.61 -11.87
N VAL A 772 41.09 -27.27 -11.60
CA VAL A 772 40.64 -26.46 -10.46
C VAL A 772 39.57 -27.23 -9.70
N ALA A 773 39.57 -27.16 -8.37
CA ALA A 773 38.51 -27.76 -7.56
C ALA A 773 37.22 -26.92 -7.66
N LEU A 774 36.10 -27.58 -7.90
CA LEU A 774 34.77 -26.95 -7.97
C LEU A 774 33.89 -27.52 -6.87
N ASP A 775 33.43 -26.66 -5.97
CA ASP A 775 32.41 -26.98 -4.96
C ASP A 775 31.11 -26.29 -5.37
N ILE A 776 30.21 -27.04 -6.01
CA ILE A 776 28.97 -26.53 -6.58
C ILE A 776 27.81 -27.32 -5.98
N PRO A 777 27.13 -26.77 -4.94
CA PRO A 777 25.99 -27.42 -4.32
C PRO A 777 24.84 -27.64 -5.30
N ILE A 778 24.12 -28.74 -5.16
CA ILE A 778 22.98 -29.12 -5.98
C ILE A 778 21.75 -29.29 -5.11
N GLY A 779 20.83 -28.34 -5.24
CA GLY A 779 19.56 -28.29 -4.53
C GLY A 779 18.35 -28.43 -5.46
N THR A 780 17.17 -28.24 -4.88
CA THR A 780 15.92 -28.36 -5.63
C THR A 780 14.94 -27.25 -5.27
N MET A 781 14.12 -26.88 -6.26
CA MET A 781 12.95 -26.07 -6.02
C MET A 781 11.83 -26.95 -5.44
N LEU A 782 11.20 -26.53 -4.34
CA LEU A 782 9.98 -27.14 -3.80
C LEU A 782 8.80 -26.25 -4.15
N GLU A 783 8.11 -26.63 -5.20
CA GLU A 783 7.00 -25.85 -5.77
C GLU A 783 5.76 -26.70 -6.10
N LEU A 784 5.80 -27.98 -5.74
CA LEU A 784 4.68 -28.90 -5.87
C LEU A 784 4.28 -29.44 -4.48
N PRO A 785 2.96 -29.55 -4.18
CA PRO A 785 2.48 -30.08 -2.90
C PRO A 785 3.05 -31.47 -2.58
N ARG A 786 3.22 -32.32 -3.61
CA ARG A 786 3.82 -33.65 -3.45
C ARG A 786 5.26 -33.57 -2.94
N ALA A 787 6.08 -32.67 -3.49
CA ALA A 787 7.47 -32.52 -3.07
C ALA A 787 7.56 -32.03 -1.61
N CYS A 788 6.65 -31.13 -1.20
CA CYS A 788 6.56 -30.69 0.18
C CYS A 788 6.14 -31.85 1.12
N LEU A 789 5.18 -32.68 0.69
CA LEU A 789 4.72 -33.85 1.45
C LEU A 789 5.79 -34.93 1.61
N THR A 790 6.69 -35.08 0.64
CA THR A 790 7.77 -36.09 0.65
C THR A 790 9.16 -35.45 0.81
N ALA A 791 9.23 -34.28 1.44
CA ALA A 791 10.48 -33.53 1.61
C ALA A 791 11.57 -34.34 2.35
N ASP A 792 11.18 -35.24 3.25
CA ASP A 792 12.07 -36.17 3.96
C ASP A 792 12.74 -37.21 3.04
N GLU A 793 12.13 -37.54 1.90
CA GLU A 793 12.73 -38.43 0.89
C GLU A 793 13.70 -37.69 -0.03
N ILE A 794 13.47 -36.40 -0.27
CA ILE A 794 14.27 -35.58 -1.19
C ILE A 794 15.50 -35.00 -0.47
N ALA A 795 15.35 -34.56 0.78
CA ALA A 795 16.37 -33.86 1.55
C ALA A 795 17.71 -34.59 1.69
N PRO A 796 17.79 -35.93 1.85
CA PRO A 796 19.08 -36.63 1.90
C PRO A 796 19.92 -36.53 0.62
N HIS A 797 19.33 -36.04 -0.48
CA HIS A 797 19.94 -35.97 -1.79
C HIS A 797 20.07 -34.55 -2.34
N ALA A 798 19.62 -33.54 -1.59
CA ALA A 798 19.68 -32.13 -1.97
C ALA A 798 20.52 -31.35 -0.96
N ASP A 799 21.33 -30.41 -1.43
CA ASP A 799 22.18 -29.60 -0.55
C ASP A 799 21.42 -28.40 0.04
N PHE A 800 20.34 -27.96 -0.61
CA PHE A 800 19.44 -26.90 -0.16
C PHE A 800 18.06 -27.05 -0.81
N PHE A 801 17.04 -26.42 -0.20
CA PHE A 801 15.71 -26.26 -0.79
C PHE A 801 15.40 -24.78 -1.01
N CYS A 802 14.80 -24.47 -2.15
CA CYS A 802 14.21 -23.15 -2.41
C CYS A 802 12.72 -23.31 -2.73
N PHE A 803 11.85 -22.62 -2.02
CA PHE A 803 10.41 -22.71 -2.25
C PHE A 803 9.98 -21.76 -3.37
N GLY A 804 9.54 -22.35 -4.48
CA GLY A 804 8.86 -21.65 -5.58
C GLY A 804 7.41 -21.42 -5.21
N THR A 805 7.16 -20.44 -4.33
CA THR A 805 5.83 -20.26 -3.72
C THR A 805 4.75 -19.86 -4.71
N ASN A 806 5.09 -19.26 -5.85
CA ASN A 806 4.13 -18.94 -6.91
C ASN A 806 3.46 -20.22 -7.45
N ASP A 807 4.25 -21.16 -7.97
CA ASP A 807 3.76 -22.45 -8.48
C ASP A 807 3.16 -23.33 -7.37
N LEU A 808 3.70 -23.24 -6.15
CA LEU A 808 3.11 -23.93 -5.00
C LEU A 808 1.70 -23.40 -4.67
N THR A 809 1.49 -22.08 -4.71
CA THR A 809 0.16 -21.48 -4.56
C THR A 809 -0.76 -21.92 -5.70
N GLN A 810 -0.29 -21.88 -6.95
CA GLN A 810 -1.09 -22.27 -8.11
C GLN A 810 -1.60 -23.71 -7.97
N THR A 811 -0.73 -24.63 -7.60
CA THR A 811 -1.07 -26.05 -7.48
C THR A 811 -1.81 -26.41 -6.19
N THR A 812 -1.64 -25.62 -5.12
CA THR A 812 -2.39 -25.80 -3.86
C THR A 812 -3.84 -25.35 -4.01
N PHE A 813 -4.07 -24.19 -4.63
CA PHE A 813 -5.43 -23.68 -4.89
C PHE A 813 -6.09 -24.31 -6.12
N GLY A 814 -5.30 -24.80 -7.07
CA GLY A 814 -5.78 -25.13 -8.41
C GLY A 814 -6.07 -23.89 -9.24
N PHE A 815 -5.36 -22.79 -8.99
CA PHE A 815 -5.51 -21.53 -9.71
C PHE A 815 -4.38 -21.38 -10.73
N SER A 816 -4.75 -21.20 -12.00
CA SER A 816 -3.83 -20.63 -12.99
C SER A 816 -3.68 -19.15 -12.65
N ARG A 817 -2.46 -18.68 -12.37
CA ARG A 817 -2.22 -17.28 -11.97
C ARG A 817 -2.77 -16.30 -13.01
N ASP A 818 -2.38 -16.50 -14.27
CA ASP A 818 -2.75 -15.64 -15.40
C ASP A 818 -4.27 -15.55 -15.59
N ASP A 819 -5.01 -16.64 -15.31
CA ASP A 819 -6.46 -16.66 -15.41
C ASP A 819 -7.15 -16.09 -14.17
N ALA A 820 -6.67 -16.44 -12.98
CA ALA A 820 -7.34 -16.18 -11.72
C ALA A 820 -7.32 -14.69 -11.36
N GLU A 821 -6.15 -14.07 -11.51
CA GLU A 821 -5.95 -12.69 -11.06
C GLU A 821 -6.83 -11.69 -11.83
N ALA A 822 -7.09 -11.92 -13.11
CA ALA A 822 -7.94 -11.07 -13.93
C ALA A 822 -9.43 -11.43 -13.86
N LYS A 823 -9.77 -12.73 -13.80
CA LYS A 823 -11.16 -13.18 -14.02
C LYS A 823 -12.01 -13.22 -12.76
N PHE A 824 -11.46 -13.64 -11.61
CA PHE A 824 -12.30 -13.88 -10.43
C PHE A 824 -11.72 -13.52 -9.07
N ILE A 825 -10.40 -13.33 -8.91
CA ILE A 825 -9.81 -12.91 -7.63
C ILE A 825 -10.44 -11.59 -7.11
N PRO A 826 -10.65 -10.54 -7.93
CA PRO A 826 -11.33 -9.32 -7.47
C PRO A 826 -12.74 -9.59 -6.93
N ALA A 827 -13.49 -10.49 -7.56
CA ALA A 827 -14.81 -10.89 -7.10
C ALA A 827 -14.73 -11.69 -5.78
N TYR A 828 -13.72 -12.53 -5.60
CA TYR A 828 -13.51 -13.30 -4.37
C TYR A 828 -13.17 -12.39 -3.20
N LEU A 829 -12.30 -11.39 -3.41
CA LEU A 829 -11.98 -10.36 -2.42
C LEU A 829 -13.22 -9.53 -2.08
N HIS A 830 -13.98 -9.10 -3.08
CA HIS A 830 -15.21 -8.33 -2.88
C HIS A 830 -16.27 -9.11 -2.06
N GLN A 831 -16.40 -10.42 -2.31
CA GLN A 831 -17.30 -11.31 -1.58
C GLN A 831 -16.72 -11.84 -0.26
N LYS A 832 -15.50 -11.44 0.12
CA LYS A 832 -14.78 -11.92 1.31
C LYS A 832 -14.58 -13.44 1.35
N LEU A 833 -14.47 -14.08 0.19
CA LEU A 833 -14.07 -15.50 0.08
C LEU A 833 -12.56 -15.67 0.29
N LEU A 834 -11.78 -14.63 -0.04
CA LEU A 834 -10.36 -14.51 0.26
C LEU A 834 -10.13 -13.21 1.04
N THR A 835 -9.17 -13.21 1.95
CA THR A 835 -8.77 -12.04 2.72
C THR A 835 -7.70 -11.19 2.01
N ALA A 836 -6.90 -11.81 1.14
CA ALA A 836 -5.85 -11.19 0.34
C ALA A 836 -5.65 -11.98 -0.96
N ASN A 837 -4.97 -11.38 -1.95
CA ASN A 837 -4.55 -12.10 -3.15
C ASN A 837 -3.46 -13.13 -2.76
N PRO A 838 -3.69 -14.45 -2.92
CA PRO A 838 -2.75 -15.48 -2.46
C PRO A 838 -1.44 -15.56 -3.27
N PHE A 839 -1.33 -14.79 -4.36
CA PHE A 839 -0.09 -14.62 -5.14
C PHE A 839 0.73 -13.40 -4.71
N GLU A 840 0.16 -12.52 -3.89
CA GLU A 840 0.85 -11.36 -3.31
C GLU A 840 1.24 -11.62 -1.86
N THR A 841 0.30 -12.11 -1.06
CA THR A 841 0.52 -12.48 0.35
C THR A 841 0.30 -13.97 0.52
N ILE A 842 1.26 -14.64 1.17
CA ILE A 842 1.26 -16.08 1.34
C ILE A 842 0.01 -16.56 2.10
N ASP A 843 -0.67 -17.54 1.52
CA ASP A 843 -1.80 -18.20 2.16
C ASP A 843 -1.36 -19.15 3.27
N SER A 844 -2.21 -19.29 4.28
CA SER A 844 -1.99 -20.18 5.44
C SER A 844 -1.76 -21.65 5.08
N ALA A 845 -2.45 -22.19 4.06
CA ALA A 845 -2.27 -23.58 3.65
C ALA A 845 -0.96 -23.75 2.86
N VAL A 846 -0.60 -22.78 2.02
CA VAL A 846 0.69 -22.75 1.32
C VAL A 846 1.85 -22.65 2.34
N LEU A 847 1.73 -21.77 3.33
CA LEU A 847 2.68 -21.65 4.43
C LEU A 847 2.84 -22.95 5.21
N GLU A 848 1.76 -23.69 5.44
CA GLU A 848 1.80 -24.99 6.11
C GLU A 848 2.58 -26.04 5.29
N PHE A 849 2.47 -26.03 3.96
CA PHE A 849 3.30 -26.87 3.10
C PHE A 849 4.79 -26.53 3.23
N VAL A 850 5.14 -25.25 3.25
CA VAL A 850 6.54 -24.79 3.46
C VAL A 850 7.04 -25.24 4.82
N ARG A 851 6.29 -24.96 5.90
CA ARG A 851 6.64 -25.35 7.28
C ARG A 851 6.84 -26.85 7.44
N MET A 852 5.92 -27.65 6.88
CA MET A 852 6.00 -29.11 6.91
C MET A 852 7.25 -29.60 6.18
N ALA A 853 7.52 -29.06 4.99
CA ALA A 853 8.67 -29.44 4.19
C ALA A 853 9.99 -29.12 4.92
N VAL A 854 10.12 -27.91 5.47
CA VAL A 854 11.28 -27.51 6.31
C VAL A 854 11.45 -28.47 7.48
N SER A 855 10.38 -28.74 8.24
CA SER A 855 10.45 -29.62 9.41
C SER A 855 10.90 -31.04 9.05
N LYS A 856 10.34 -31.62 7.98
CA LYS A 856 10.69 -32.97 7.51
C LYS A 856 12.13 -33.04 7.02
N ALA A 857 12.52 -32.05 6.24
CA ALA A 857 13.83 -32.00 5.63
C ALA A 857 14.94 -31.76 6.67
N ARG A 858 14.73 -30.85 7.63
CA ARG A 858 15.69 -30.59 8.72
C ARG A 858 15.85 -31.81 9.64
N ALA A 859 14.80 -32.63 9.79
CA ALA A 859 14.91 -33.91 10.50
C ALA A 859 15.76 -34.94 9.75
N ALA A 860 15.73 -34.93 8.41
CA ALA A 860 16.52 -35.82 7.57
C ALA A 860 17.96 -35.31 7.34
N HIS A 861 18.15 -33.99 7.25
CA HIS A 861 19.41 -33.29 6.98
C HIS A 861 19.52 -31.99 7.81
N PRO A 862 20.02 -32.06 9.07
CA PRO A 862 19.98 -30.94 10.02
C PRO A 862 20.69 -29.64 9.59
N GLY A 863 21.70 -29.74 8.73
CA GLY A 863 22.47 -28.58 8.24
C GLY A 863 21.99 -28.02 6.90
N MET A 864 20.82 -28.42 6.41
CA MET A 864 20.32 -27.96 5.12
C MET A 864 19.78 -26.53 5.20
N THR A 865 20.02 -25.75 4.15
CA THR A 865 19.53 -24.38 4.01
C THR A 865 18.18 -24.35 3.28
N PHE A 866 17.29 -23.47 3.72
CA PHE A 866 15.95 -23.27 3.17
C PHE A 866 15.75 -21.82 2.73
N GLY A 867 15.37 -21.61 1.48
CA GLY A 867 15.05 -20.31 0.92
C GLY A 867 13.64 -20.22 0.38
N VAL A 868 13.10 -19.01 0.22
CA VAL A 868 11.89 -18.77 -0.57
C VAL A 868 12.21 -17.77 -1.65
N CYS A 869 11.83 -18.07 -2.90
CA CYS A 869 11.92 -17.15 -4.02
C CYS A 869 10.52 -16.85 -4.59
N GLY A 870 10.35 -15.65 -5.13
CA GLY A 870 9.11 -15.20 -5.75
C GLY A 870 8.57 -13.93 -5.10
N GLU A 871 7.31 -13.60 -5.39
CA GLU A 871 6.66 -12.35 -4.93
C GLU A 871 6.55 -12.30 -3.40
N HIS A 872 6.18 -13.43 -2.79
CA HIS A 872 6.06 -13.55 -1.33
C HIS A 872 7.39 -13.26 -0.59
N GLY A 873 8.54 -13.41 -1.25
CA GLY A 873 9.84 -13.07 -0.68
C GLY A 873 10.07 -11.56 -0.53
N GLY A 874 9.25 -10.72 -1.17
CA GLY A 874 9.28 -9.26 -1.08
C GLY A 874 8.05 -8.63 -0.41
N ASP A 875 7.10 -9.45 0.06
CA ASP A 875 5.90 -9.00 0.77
C ASP A 875 6.14 -9.00 2.31
N PRO A 876 6.05 -7.85 3.00
CA PRO A 876 6.32 -7.76 4.44
C PRO A 876 5.49 -8.72 5.31
N ALA A 877 4.21 -8.93 4.97
CA ALA A 877 3.33 -9.83 5.72
C ALA A 877 3.74 -11.30 5.55
N SER A 878 4.16 -11.68 4.34
CA SER A 878 4.69 -13.01 4.03
C SER A 878 6.05 -13.27 4.68
N ILE A 879 6.98 -12.32 4.60
CA ILE A 879 8.34 -12.44 5.16
C ILE A 879 8.31 -12.81 6.65
N SER A 880 7.47 -12.12 7.43
CA SER A 880 7.31 -12.41 8.86
C SER A 880 6.87 -13.86 9.11
N GLN A 881 5.91 -14.35 8.34
CA GLN A 881 5.41 -15.72 8.47
C GLN A 881 6.41 -16.76 7.98
N LEU A 882 7.09 -16.50 6.87
CA LEU A 882 8.11 -17.38 6.32
C LEU A 882 9.26 -17.61 7.32
N PHE A 883 9.76 -16.54 7.93
CA PHE A 883 10.81 -16.67 8.96
C PHE A 883 10.29 -17.24 10.28
N ASN A 884 9.20 -16.69 10.82
CA ASN A 884 8.80 -16.97 12.20
C ASN A 884 7.96 -18.26 12.34
N ILE A 885 7.25 -18.66 11.28
CA ILE A 885 6.35 -19.83 11.28
C ILE A 885 6.95 -20.98 10.48
N ALA A 886 7.38 -20.73 9.24
CA ALA A 886 7.94 -21.79 8.40
C ALA A 886 9.41 -22.11 8.73
N GLY A 887 10.17 -21.14 9.26
CA GLY A 887 11.55 -21.33 9.71
C GLY A 887 12.56 -21.45 8.56
N VAL A 888 12.34 -20.71 7.47
CA VAL A 888 13.28 -20.60 6.34
C VAL A 888 14.48 -19.73 6.72
N ASP A 889 15.64 -19.95 6.12
CA ASP A 889 16.88 -19.24 6.45
C ASP A 889 17.05 -17.94 5.64
N TYR A 890 16.48 -17.86 4.43
CA TYR A 890 16.49 -16.65 3.61
C TYR A 890 15.21 -16.44 2.79
N VAL A 891 14.96 -15.20 2.41
CA VAL A 891 13.99 -14.81 1.38
C VAL A 891 14.70 -14.19 0.19
N SER A 892 14.12 -14.30 -1.01
CA SER A 892 14.68 -13.79 -2.25
C SER A 892 13.61 -13.08 -3.08
N CYS A 893 13.81 -11.79 -3.34
CA CYS A 893 12.85 -10.89 -4.02
C CYS A 893 13.51 -10.16 -5.20
N SER A 894 12.76 -9.36 -5.97
CA SER A 894 13.34 -8.50 -7.02
C SER A 894 14.28 -7.44 -6.43
N PRO A 895 15.22 -6.86 -7.22
CA PRO A 895 16.22 -5.90 -6.73
C PRO A 895 15.62 -4.74 -5.93
N TYR A 896 14.59 -4.08 -6.47
CA TYR A 896 13.93 -2.94 -5.81
C TYR A 896 13.16 -3.32 -4.53
N ARG A 897 12.87 -4.61 -4.31
CA ARG A 897 12.21 -5.09 -3.08
C ARG A 897 13.21 -5.41 -1.97
N VAL A 898 14.52 -5.43 -2.24
CA VAL A 898 15.55 -5.78 -1.25
C VAL A 898 15.52 -4.88 0.00
N PRO A 899 15.41 -3.54 -0.10
CA PRO A 899 15.34 -2.68 1.08
C PRO A 899 14.07 -2.93 1.92
N VAL A 900 12.94 -3.15 1.25
CA VAL A 900 11.66 -3.53 1.89
C VAL A 900 11.82 -4.85 2.63
N ALA A 901 12.41 -5.86 1.99
CA ALA A 901 12.63 -7.17 2.57
C ALA A 901 13.61 -7.14 3.76
N ARG A 902 14.68 -6.33 3.70
CA ARG A 902 15.61 -6.09 4.82
C ARG A 902 14.89 -5.52 6.04
N LEU A 903 14.07 -4.49 5.83
CA LEU A 903 13.29 -3.88 6.90
C LEU A 903 12.24 -4.84 7.47
N ALA A 904 11.50 -5.53 6.61
CA ALA A 904 10.50 -6.52 7.01
C ALA A 904 11.11 -7.71 7.77
N ALA A 905 12.30 -8.18 7.38
CA ALA A 905 13.03 -9.22 8.11
C ALA A 905 13.44 -8.74 9.51
N ALA A 906 13.87 -7.48 9.66
CA ALA A 906 14.16 -6.89 10.97
C ALA A 906 12.88 -6.80 11.83
N HIS A 907 11.75 -6.38 11.25
CA HIS A 907 10.45 -6.38 11.94
C HIS A 907 10.06 -7.78 12.42
N ALA A 908 10.20 -8.79 11.55
CA ALA A 908 9.92 -10.18 11.87
C ALA A 908 10.76 -10.67 13.06
N LYS A 909 12.05 -10.33 13.07
CA LYS A 909 12.98 -10.67 14.16
C LYS A 909 12.56 -10.04 15.50
N LEU A 910 12.15 -8.77 15.46
CA LEU A 910 11.73 -8.05 16.66
C LEU A 910 10.33 -8.43 17.18
N ALA A 911 9.55 -9.17 16.39
CA ALA A 911 8.23 -9.69 16.80
C ALA A 911 8.33 -10.99 17.61
N ILE A 912 9.46 -11.71 17.56
CA ILE A 912 9.71 -12.92 18.37
C ILE A 912 10.14 -12.57 19.81
N ARG A 913 10.74 -11.39 20.00
CA ARG A 913 11.16 -10.90 21.32
C ARG A 913 9.97 -10.41 22.11
#